data_AF-A0A818SM80-F1
#
_entry.id   AF-A0A818SM80-F1
#
_cell.length_a   1.000
_cell.length_b   1.000
_cell.length_c   1.000
_cell.angle_alpha   90.00
_cell.angle_beta   90.00
_cell.angle_gamma   90.00
#
_symmetry.space_group_name_H-M   'P 1'
#
loop_
_entity.id
_entity.type
_entity.pdbx_description
1 polymer ?
#
loop_
_entity_poly.entity_id
_entity_poly.type
_entity_poly.pdbx_seq_one_letter_code
_entity_poly.pdbx_strand_id
1 'polypeptide(L)'
;CQVVTSKAILGVGLIYYYCRLLFIFLPISPILGPLMIRLRYMITDDFFTFLKLFMIFMISSGVAITAVLYPHHPLNLDLFSKAFVFRGFMALFISDLADLKHQRGPCSINATTQTERKYACLRLSHGLSFKYDNPYAYKRYGIPSQNCNQTSWIAWFLLIQYFFLAKRFLTSLLTAMFGLTGARVQSQSQQIWLYNRYEILMEYAKRPRLPPPFIIISYIIMLIRSCASRCLLKLKENTDKKNSSTIRILAQSIPTVIKNDDTDEFKDTSNEVIQNRSIFQRLLSCKPCQKFLENHKNKVNADKRKWENNEANVYWKYKAKEFYAKTQETDKVQGKLDNLSKCTINMQKDIDILRKSLRHISDRVVTSEKLLIDSQILLEKIHSTIKQENKSLPIYQKFIHILSRESPYIYTNETRFPVTEKYIPWQVSFDLYDPTVISLPKQHDCFQDSERLFVEPDLGIEPSVTPMTDITTPLTDYKWNQVVESQLLDGKNIIIDRTTWIATSEDKISSVYRLDKQLSIPLNPMGRTGVRGRGALIRWGPNKSIMAVITRWKKHHDQFTVIDGQRILETVVFEDKYTSGWKLPEAKILGVESPYGVICRNFHEFALKDSDFEHGFSFEEGDMIEYFESFARASISTFEPTGFKSHMVYRGYIDDLRNTDNAWVEAEIWNFHYDSNIPFPNLRQDGVAIWKDVTNSSRGFLIQTSILREIARIHQAFFE
;
A
#
# COMPACT_ATOMS: atom_id res chain seq x y z
N CYS A 1 52.04 -9.08 18.23
CA CYS A 1 50.75 -9.37 18.91
C CYS A 1 49.78 -8.18 18.97
N GLN A 2 50.20 -6.95 19.31
CA GLN A 2 49.27 -5.82 19.56
C GLN A 2 48.37 -5.40 18.37
N VAL A 3 48.85 -5.46 17.12
CA VAL A 3 48.05 -5.13 15.92
C VAL A 3 47.00 -6.21 15.62
N VAL A 4 47.29 -7.47 15.94
CA VAL A 4 46.35 -8.57 15.76
C VAL A 4 45.24 -8.49 16.81
N THR A 5 45.58 -8.15 18.05
CA THR A 5 44.60 -7.95 19.12
C THR A 5 43.70 -6.75 18.89
N SER A 6 44.21 -5.62 18.36
CA SER A 6 43.37 -4.45 18.06
C SER A 6 42.41 -4.69 16.90
N LYS A 7 42.86 -5.35 15.82
CA LYS A 7 41.99 -5.77 14.72
C LYS A 7 40.93 -6.77 15.17
N ALA A 8 41.27 -7.70 16.06
CA ALA A 8 40.31 -8.64 16.63
C ALA A 8 39.23 -7.91 17.45
N ILE A 9 39.62 -6.94 18.30
CA ILE A 9 38.67 -6.13 19.08
C ILE A 9 37.78 -5.29 18.17
N LEU A 10 38.33 -4.66 17.14
CA LEU A 10 37.54 -3.92 16.15
C LEU A 10 36.58 -4.83 15.37
N GLY A 11 37.01 -6.05 15.03
CA GLY A 11 36.15 -7.06 14.41
C GLY A 11 34.97 -7.44 15.31
N VAL A 12 35.21 -7.67 16.60
CA VAL A 12 34.14 -7.91 17.58
C VAL A 12 33.22 -6.70 17.71
N GLY A 13 33.78 -5.49 17.74
CA GLY A 13 33.02 -4.24 17.75
C GLY A 13 32.11 -4.07 16.53
N LEU A 14 32.59 -4.45 15.35
CA LEU A 14 31.81 -4.43 14.11
C LEU A 14 30.65 -5.42 14.16
N ILE A 15 30.88 -6.65 14.65
CA ILE A 15 29.82 -7.64 14.85
C ILE A 15 28.76 -7.11 15.81
N TYR A 16 29.18 -6.55 16.94
CA TYR A 16 28.26 -5.94 17.91
C TYR A 16 27.43 -4.81 17.30
N TYR A 17 28.04 -3.95 16.49
CA TYR A 17 27.35 -2.88 15.78
C TYR A 17 26.26 -3.42 14.86
N TYR A 18 26.56 -4.45 14.05
CA TYR A 18 25.55 -5.08 13.18
C TYR A 18 24.45 -5.79 13.97
N CYS A 19 24.80 -6.51 15.04
CA CYS A 19 23.80 -7.12 15.91
C CYS A 19 22.85 -6.05 16.49
N ARG A 20 23.40 -4.94 16.99
CA ARG A 20 22.60 -3.81 17.49
C ARG A 20 21.70 -3.22 16.41
N LEU A 21 22.19 -3.07 15.19
CA LEU A 21 21.42 -2.61 14.04
C LEU A 21 20.21 -3.53 13.79
N LEU A 22 20.43 -4.84 13.76
CA LEU A 22 19.35 -5.83 13.64
C LEU A 22 18.32 -5.70 14.75
N PHE A 23 18.75 -5.50 16.00
CA PHE A 23 17.83 -5.28 17.14
C PHE A 23 17.06 -3.96 17.07
N ILE A 24 17.48 -2.97 16.29
CA ILE A 24 16.74 -1.72 16.08
C ILE A 24 15.76 -1.85 14.92
N PHE A 25 16.18 -2.41 13.78
CA PHE A 25 15.37 -2.45 12.57
C PHE A 25 14.35 -3.60 12.54
N LEU A 26 14.70 -4.79 13.03
CA LEU A 26 13.81 -5.96 12.98
C LEU A 26 12.53 -5.75 13.82
N PRO A 27 12.57 -5.15 15.03
CA PRO A 27 11.36 -4.91 15.82
C PRO A 27 10.44 -3.82 15.27
N ILE A 28 10.85 -3.02 14.30
CA ILE A 28 9.97 -1.98 13.71
C ILE A 28 8.97 -2.63 12.73
N SER A 29 9.38 -3.72 12.07
CA SER A 29 8.53 -4.43 11.12
C SER A 29 7.35 -5.13 11.81
N PRO A 30 6.12 -5.01 11.27
CA PRO A 30 4.94 -5.69 11.82
C PRO A 30 5.00 -7.21 11.71
N ILE A 31 5.79 -7.74 10.77
CA ILE A 31 5.94 -9.18 10.55
C ILE A 31 7.10 -9.76 11.39
N LEU A 32 8.25 -9.09 11.39
CA LEU A 32 9.46 -9.60 12.05
C LEU A 32 9.52 -9.29 13.54
N GLY A 33 8.84 -8.25 14.02
CA GLY A 33 8.87 -7.85 15.42
C GLY A 33 8.30 -8.89 16.40
N PRO A 34 7.06 -9.39 16.20
CA PRO A 34 6.50 -10.46 17.02
C PRO A 34 7.32 -11.77 16.95
N LEU A 35 7.95 -12.05 15.80
CA LEU A 35 8.85 -13.19 15.64
C LEU A 35 10.10 -13.06 16.52
N MET A 36 10.69 -11.87 16.61
CA MET A 36 11.85 -11.62 17.47
C MET A 36 11.55 -11.81 18.96
N ILE A 37 10.34 -11.45 19.40
CA ILE A 37 9.93 -11.67 20.79
C ILE A 37 9.79 -13.15 21.10
N ARG A 38 9.18 -13.93 20.19
CA ARG A 38 9.14 -15.40 20.31
C ARG A 38 10.53 -15.99 20.38
N LEU A 39 11.43 -15.57 19.47
CA LEU A 39 12.82 -16.03 19.47
C LEU A 39 13.53 -15.73 20.80
N ARG A 40 13.30 -14.57 21.40
CA ARG A 40 13.88 -14.22 22.71
C ARG A 40 13.46 -15.23 23.79
N TYR A 41 12.16 -15.52 23.92
CA TYR A 41 11.67 -16.49 24.90
C TYR A 41 12.15 -17.92 24.60
N MET A 42 12.19 -18.32 23.32
CA MET A 42 12.73 -19.61 22.90
C MET A 42 14.22 -19.74 23.25
N ILE A 43 14.99 -18.66 23.16
CA ILE A 43 16.41 -18.67 23.55
C ILE A 43 16.56 -18.69 25.08
N THR A 44 15.84 -17.86 25.82
CA THR A 44 16.03 -17.77 27.29
C THR A 44 15.55 -19.02 28.01
N ASP A 45 14.40 -19.55 27.61
CA ASP A 45 13.70 -20.58 28.38
C ASP A 45 14.06 -21.98 27.90
N ASP A 46 14.07 -22.20 26.57
CA ASP A 46 14.28 -23.53 25.99
C ASP A 46 15.74 -23.77 25.59
N PHE A 47 16.39 -22.84 24.89
CA PHE A 47 17.74 -23.08 24.34
C PHE A 47 18.79 -23.30 25.43
N PHE A 48 18.79 -22.51 26.50
CA PHE A 48 19.74 -22.73 27.60
C PHE A 48 19.45 -24.02 28.38
N THR A 49 18.18 -24.39 28.53
CA THR A 49 17.78 -25.66 29.15
C THR A 49 18.22 -26.85 28.29
N PHE A 50 18.00 -26.76 26.98
CA PHE A 50 18.49 -27.73 26.01
C PHE A 50 20.02 -27.81 25.99
N LEU A 51 20.71 -26.66 26.02
CA LEU A 51 22.17 -26.62 26.01
C LEU A 51 22.76 -27.35 27.22
N LYS A 52 22.17 -27.20 28.41
CA LYS A 52 22.59 -27.95 29.61
C LYS A 52 22.46 -29.47 29.41
N LEU A 53 21.34 -29.93 28.85
CA LEU A 53 21.13 -31.34 28.53
C LEU A 53 22.12 -31.83 27.46
N PHE A 54 22.28 -31.07 26.39
CA PHE A 54 23.16 -31.36 25.27
C PHE A 54 24.62 -31.46 25.70
N MET A 55 25.09 -30.56 26.57
CA MET A 55 26.46 -30.55 27.08
C MET A 55 26.83 -31.84 27.81
N ILE A 56 25.90 -32.48 28.52
CA ILE A 56 26.15 -33.75 29.22
C ILE A 56 26.45 -34.88 28.22
N PHE A 57 25.63 -35.01 27.17
CA PHE A 57 25.83 -36.01 26.11
C PHE A 57 27.09 -35.76 25.28
N MET A 58 27.40 -34.48 25.05
CA MET A 58 28.57 -34.03 24.30
C MET A 58 29.87 -34.36 25.01
N ILE A 59 29.95 -34.05 26.31
CA ILE A 59 31.15 -34.31 27.11
C ILE A 59 31.36 -35.83 27.24
N SER A 60 30.31 -36.59 27.54
CA SER A 60 30.43 -38.04 27.71
C SER A 60 30.87 -38.75 26.42
N SER A 61 30.23 -38.42 25.29
CA SER A 61 30.55 -39.03 23.99
C SER A 61 31.90 -38.58 23.46
N GLY A 62 32.27 -37.30 23.62
CA GLY A 62 33.57 -36.77 23.19
C GLY A 62 34.74 -37.39 23.93
N VAL A 63 34.60 -37.63 25.24
CA VAL A 63 35.59 -38.35 26.06
C VAL A 63 35.67 -39.82 25.63
N ALA A 64 34.54 -40.51 25.46
CA ALA A 64 34.49 -41.91 25.06
C ALA A 64 35.15 -42.17 23.69
N ILE A 65 34.81 -41.35 22.68
CA ILE A 65 35.40 -41.45 21.34
C ILE A 65 36.91 -41.21 21.39
N THR A 66 37.36 -40.21 22.17
CA THR A 66 38.79 -39.90 22.29
C THR A 66 39.55 -41.01 23.02
N ALA A 67 38.96 -41.61 24.05
CA ALA A 67 39.58 -42.71 24.81
C ALA A 67 39.76 -43.97 23.97
N VAL A 68 38.78 -44.32 23.11
CA VAL A 68 38.86 -45.49 22.22
C VAL A 68 39.84 -45.24 21.07
N LEU A 69 39.86 -44.03 20.52
CA LEU A 69 40.65 -43.72 19.34
C LEU A 69 42.13 -43.44 19.66
N TYR A 70 42.43 -42.89 20.85
CA TYR A 70 43.79 -42.55 21.30
C TYR A 70 44.07 -43.03 22.75
N PRO A 71 44.17 -44.35 22.98
CA PRO A 71 44.28 -44.92 24.34
C PRO A 71 45.60 -44.59 25.07
N HIS A 72 46.63 -44.13 24.35
CA HIS A 72 47.96 -43.88 24.91
C HIS A 72 48.33 -42.39 25.03
N HIS A 73 47.39 -41.48 24.77
CA HIS A 73 47.65 -40.05 24.87
C HIS A 73 47.64 -39.60 26.34
N PRO A 74 48.63 -38.80 26.80
CA PRO A 74 48.64 -38.30 28.19
C PRO A 74 47.46 -37.37 28.47
N LEU A 75 46.97 -37.39 29.72
CA LEU A 75 45.91 -36.53 30.23
C LEU A 75 46.42 -35.08 30.41
N ASN A 76 46.46 -34.32 29.32
CA ASN A 76 46.82 -32.91 29.31
C ASN A 76 45.60 -32.04 29.00
N LEU A 77 45.61 -30.76 29.39
CA LEU A 77 44.56 -29.79 29.03
C LEU A 77 44.37 -29.65 27.51
N ASP A 78 45.42 -29.90 26.73
CA ASP A 78 45.36 -29.97 25.27
C ASP A 78 44.50 -31.14 24.77
N LEU A 79 44.53 -32.29 25.46
CA LEU A 79 43.66 -33.43 25.15
C LEU A 79 42.20 -33.10 25.48
N PHE A 80 41.95 -32.41 26.61
CA PHE A 80 40.61 -31.96 26.96
C PHE A 80 40.06 -30.97 25.92
N SER A 81 40.86 -29.99 25.50
CA SER A 81 40.46 -29.04 24.46
C SER A 81 40.19 -29.73 23.11
N LYS A 82 41.02 -30.68 22.70
CA LYS A 82 40.82 -31.44 21.46
C LYS A 82 39.59 -32.37 21.54
N ALA A 83 39.39 -33.05 22.66
CA ALA A 83 38.25 -33.94 22.87
C ALA A 83 36.92 -33.17 22.94
N PHE A 84 36.88 -32.06 23.67
CA PHE A 84 35.67 -31.28 23.89
C PHE A 84 35.34 -30.34 22.73
N VAL A 85 36.29 -29.49 22.31
CA VAL A 85 36.03 -28.44 21.31
C VAL A 85 36.00 -29.01 19.90
N PHE A 86 36.97 -29.86 19.55
CA PHE A 86 37.09 -30.35 18.18
C PHE A 86 36.22 -31.59 17.92
N ARG A 87 36.22 -32.58 18.83
CA ARG A 87 35.50 -33.86 18.61
C ARG A 87 34.08 -33.89 19.16
N GLY A 88 33.81 -33.22 20.26
CA GLY A 88 32.44 -33.01 20.74
C GLY A 88 31.75 -31.93 19.91
N PHE A 89 32.18 -30.68 20.08
CA PHE A 89 31.46 -29.51 19.58
C PHE A 89 31.51 -29.31 18.06
N MET A 90 32.70 -29.30 17.47
CA MET A 90 32.82 -29.08 16.01
C MET A 90 32.27 -30.26 15.19
N ALA A 91 32.26 -31.48 15.72
CA ALA A 91 31.70 -32.65 15.04
C ALA A 91 30.20 -32.53 14.71
N LEU A 92 29.46 -31.66 15.42
CA LEU A 92 28.06 -31.38 15.11
C LEU A 92 27.90 -30.63 13.78
N PHE A 93 28.83 -29.72 13.48
CA PHE A 93 28.78 -28.84 12.31
C PHE A 93 29.63 -29.37 11.15
N ILE A 94 30.75 -30.03 11.46
CA ILE A 94 31.74 -30.53 10.51
C ILE A 94 31.92 -32.02 10.76
N SER A 95 31.37 -32.86 9.89
CA SER A 95 31.57 -34.31 9.96
C SER A 95 32.93 -34.68 9.37
N ASP A 96 34.00 -34.43 10.11
CA ASP A 96 35.33 -34.86 9.70
C ASP A 96 35.55 -36.33 10.07
N LEU A 97 35.46 -37.22 9.08
CA LEU A 97 35.75 -38.65 9.22
C LEU A 97 37.23 -38.98 8.95
N ALA A 98 38.10 -37.99 8.77
CA ALA A 98 39.53 -38.21 8.49
C ALA A 98 40.21 -39.06 9.57
N ASP A 99 39.78 -38.92 10.83
CA ASP A 99 40.31 -39.63 12.00
C ASP A 99 39.89 -41.11 12.07
N LEU A 100 38.83 -41.54 11.36
CA LEU A 100 38.38 -42.94 11.28
C LEU A 100 38.89 -43.66 10.03
N LYS A 101 39.25 -42.89 8.99
CA LYS A 101 40.01 -43.43 7.87
C LYS A 101 41.42 -43.71 8.36
N HIS A 102 41.86 -44.95 8.22
CA HIS A 102 43.25 -45.33 8.49
C HIS A 102 44.17 -44.46 7.63
N GLN A 103 44.80 -43.45 8.23
CA GLN A 103 45.84 -42.69 7.56
C GLN A 103 47.06 -43.62 7.42
N ARG A 104 47.26 -44.17 6.22
CA ARG A 104 48.56 -44.73 5.82
C ARG A 104 49.55 -43.57 5.74
N GLY A 105 50.04 -43.09 6.88
CA GLY A 105 51.32 -42.37 6.89
C GLY A 105 52.40 -43.33 6.38
N PRO A 106 53.39 -42.87 5.60
CA PRO A 106 54.48 -43.74 5.17
C PRO A 106 55.21 -44.25 6.41
N CYS A 107 55.15 -45.56 6.65
CA CYS A 107 56.08 -46.25 7.54
C CYS A 107 57.46 -46.27 6.88
N SER A 108 58.11 -45.10 6.83
CA SER A 108 59.52 -44.98 6.48
C SER A 108 60.33 -45.27 7.74
N ILE A 109 61.15 -46.33 7.69
CA ILE A 109 62.10 -46.67 8.76
C ILE A 109 63.26 -45.65 8.78
N ASN A 110 63.34 -44.74 7.79
CA ASN A 110 64.39 -43.75 7.62
C ASN A 110 63.86 -42.31 7.62
N ALA A 111 63.18 -41.89 8.70
CA ALA A 111 62.91 -40.48 8.96
C ALA A 111 64.13 -39.85 9.67
N THR A 112 64.97 -39.15 8.91
CA THR A 112 66.22 -38.53 9.39
C THR A 112 66.02 -37.11 9.93
N THR A 113 64.82 -36.53 9.83
CA THR A 113 64.51 -35.19 10.39
C THR A 113 63.58 -35.25 11.60
N GLN A 114 63.80 -34.34 12.56
CA GLN A 114 63.13 -34.31 13.86
C GLN A 114 61.61 -34.00 13.78
N THR A 115 61.16 -33.44 12.66
CA THR A 115 59.75 -33.14 12.35
C THR A 115 58.97 -34.35 11.85
N GLU A 116 59.60 -35.26 11.09
CA GLU A 116 58.95 -36.46 10.54
C GLU A 116 58.67 -37.55 11.60
N ARG A 117 59.50 -37.63 12.64
CA ARG A 117 59.31 -38.58 13.76
C ARG A 117 58.05 -38.30 14.60
N LYS A 118 57.49 -37.09 14.54
CA LYS A 118 56.33 -36.66 15.35
C LYS A 118 54.99 -37.24 14.86
N TYR A 119 54.97 -37.86 13.67
CA TYR A 119 53.76 -38.31 12.97
C TYR A 119 53.80 -39.78 12.50
N ALA A 120 54.80 -40.57 12.88
CA ALA A 120 54.93 -41.96 12.42
C ALA A 120 54.25 -42.96 13.38
N CYS A 121 53.37 -43.82 12.85
CA CYS A 121 52.68 -44.88 13.60
C CYS A 121 53.32 -46.25 13.38
N LEU A 122 54.00 -46.78 14.40
CA LEU A 122 54.62 -48.12 14.35
C LEU A 122 53.60 -49.22 14.70
N ARG A 123 53.50 -50.25 13.85
CA ARG A 123 52.67 -51.44 14.06
C ARG A 123 53.49 -52.53 14.77
N LEU A 124 53.00 -53.09 15.88
CA LEU A 124 53.56 -54.33 16.46
C LEU A 124 53.07 -55.52 15.61
N SER A 125 53.97 -56.15 14.85
CA SER A 125 53.73 -57.49 14.29
C SER A 125 54.21 -58.55 15.27
N HIS A 126 53.29 -59.41 15.70
CA HIS A 126 53.63 -60.67 16.38
C HIS A 126 54.53 -61.53 15.49
N GLY A 127 55.57 -62.11 16.11
CA GLY A 127 56.40 -63.18 15.56
C GLY A 127 57.63 -62.69 14.80
N LEU A 128 58.81 -62.76 15.43
CA LEU A 128 60.05 -63.24 14.84
C LEU A 128 61.12 -63.45 15.93
N SER A 129 61.85 -64.55 15.76
CA SER A 129 62.75 -65.23 16.69
C SER A 129 63.92 -64.36 17.18
N PHE A 130 64.20 -64.39 18.49
CA PHE A 130 65.42 -63.85 19.08
C PHE A 130 66.56 -64.87 18.94
N LYS A 131 67.58 -64.57 18.13
CA LYS A 131 68.95 -65.06 18.34
C LYS A 131 69.75 -63.93 18.99
N TYR A 132 70.43 -64.28 20.08
CA TYR A 132 71.23 -63.41 20.94
C TYR A 132 72.34 -62.71 20.15
N ASP A 133 72.61 -61.44 20.50
CA ASP A 133 73.94 -60.87 20.77
C ASP A 133 73.89 -59.32 20.81
N ASN A 134 73.50 -58.74 21.97
CA ASN A 134 74.11 -57.51 22.50
C ASN A 134 73.59 -57.17 23.93
N PRO A 135 74.44 -57.00 24.96
CA PRO A 135 74.00 -56.77 26.35
C PRO A 135 73.63 -55.32 26.71
N TYR A 136 73.68 -54.35 25.78
CA TYR A 136 73.37 -52.93 26.07
C TYR A 136 72.12 -52.37 25.36
N ALA A 137 71.34 -53.21 24.67
CA ALA A 137 70.09 -52.79 24.05
C ALA A 137 68.91 -52.98 25.01
N TYR A 138 68.82 -52.12 26.04
CA TYR A 138 67.64 -52.13 26.92
C TYR A 138 66.40 -51.71 26.10
N LYS A 139 65.54 -52.70 25.85
CA LYS A 139 64.08 -52.58 25.72
C LYS A 139 63.57 -51.32 24.99
N ARG A 140 63.82 -51.22 23.69
CA ARG A 140 62.96 -50.39 22.82
C ARG A 140 61.62 -51.10 22.61
N TYR A 141 60.79 -51.15 23.65
CA TYR A 141 59.35 -51.26 23.43
C TYR A 141 58.97 -50.01 22.63
N GLY A 142 58.55 -50.18 21.38
CA GLY A 142 58.00 -49.09 20.59
C GLY A 142 56.80 -48.52 21.33
N ILE A 143 56.99 -47.37 21.96
CA ILE A 143 55.91 -46.60 22.55
C ILE A 143 55.00 -46.23 21.38
N PRO A 144 53.70 -46.62 21.38
CA PRO A 144 52.78 -46.17 20.36
C PRO A 144 52.82 -44.64 20.35
N SER A 145 53.06 -44.05 19.17
CA SER A 145 53.15 -42.59 19.04
C SER A 145 51.87 -41.97 19.62
N GLN A 146 52.02 -40.92 20.43
CA GLN A 146 50.91 -40.22 21.10
C GLN A 146 49.86 -39.70 20.11
N ASN A 147 50.21 -39.60 18.82
CA ASN A 147 49.38 -39.06 17.74
C ASN A 147 48.77 -40.15 16.83
N CYS A 148 48.85 -41.43 17.19
CA CYS A 148 48.33 -42.51 16.35
C CYS A 148 46.92 -42.93 16.74
N ASN A 149 46.01 -42.92 15.77
CA ASN A 149 44.66 -43.43 15.92
C ASN A 149 44.64 -44.97 15.88
N GLN A 150 43.84 -45.58 16.75
CA GLN A 150 43.53 -46.99 16.65
C GLN A 150 42.15 -47.16 15.99
N THR A 151 42.12 -47.78 14.81
CA THR A 151 40.86 -48.06 14.12
C THR A 151 40.20 -49.29 14.75
N SER A 152 39.12 -49.07 15.50
CA SER A 152 38.27 -50.12 16.08
C SER A 152 36.83 -49.98 15.58
N TRP A 153 36.13 -51.10 15.38
CA TRP A 153 34.71 -51.11 15.05
C TRP A 153 33.85 -50.47 16.16
N ILE A 154 34.35 -50.49 17.41
CA ILE A 154 33.73 -49.83 18.57
C ILE A 154 33.71 -48.30 18.38
N ALA A 155 34.76 -47.71 17.80
CA ALA A 155 34.80 -46.27 17.53
C ALA A 155 33.76 -45.85 16.48
N TRP A 156 33.54 -46.68 15.46
CA TRP A 156 32.47 -46.49 14.47
C TRP A 156 31.09 -46.56 15.12
N PHE A 157 30.86 -47.54 15.99
CA PHE A 157 29.61 -47.67 16.73
C PHE A 157 29.32 -46.45 17.62
N LEU A 158 30.31 -46.01 18.41
CA LEU A 158 30.19 -44.83 19.28
C LEU A 158 29.93 -43.54 18.49
N LEU A 159 30.56 -43.39 17.33
CA LEU A 159 30.32 -42.25 16.44
C LEU A 159 28.91 -42.27 15.86
N ILE A 160 28.43 -43.42 15.38
CA ILE A 160 27.07 -43.56 14.84
C ILE A 160 26.03 -43.28 15.93
N GLN A 161 26.24 -43.84 17.13
CA GLN A 161 25.41 -43.57 18.29
C GLN A 161 25.40 -42.07 18.63
N TYR A 162 26.57 -41.42 18.64
CA TYR A 162 26.69 -39.98 18.88
C TYR A 162 25.93 -39.16 17.83
N PHE A 163 26.08 -39.44 16.53
CA PHE A 163 25.33 -38.73 15.50
C PHE A 163 23.82 -38.98 15.60
N PHE A 164 23.40 -40.19 15.92
CA PHE A 164 21.98 -40.48 16.13
C PHE A 164 21.43 -39.67 17.31
N LEU A 165 22.10 -39.69 18.46
CA LEU A 165 21.66 -38.96 19.65
C LEU A 165 21.75 -37.44 19.46
N ALA A 166 22.90 -36.92 19.05
CA ALA A 166 23.15 -35.49 18.95
C ALA A 166 22.47 -34.84 17.74
N LYS A 167 22.53 -35.46 16.56
CA LYS A 167 22.08 -34.85 15.30
C LYS A 167 20.66 -35.24 14.87
N ARG A 168 20.13 -36.38 15.34
CA ARG A 168 18.75 -36.79 15.03
C ARG A 168 17.81 -36.63 16.21
N PHE A 169 18.17 -37.12 17.39
CA PHE A 169 17.28 -37.09 18.55
C PHE A 169 17.22 -35.70 19.20
N LEU A 170 18.36 -35.14 19.59
CA LEU A 170 18.42 -33.87 20.32
C LEU A 170 18.01 -32.65 19.46
N THR A 171 18.34 -32.63 18.18
CA THR A 171 17.87 -31.57 17.25
C THR A 171 16.35 -31.62 17.03
N SER A 172 15.76 -32.82 16.94
CA SER A 172 14.31 -32.99 16.85
C SER A 172 13.63 -32.56 18.15
N LEU A 173 14.22 -32.89 19.31
CA LEU A 173 13.74 -32.43 20.61
C LEU A 173 13.78 -30.89 20.72
N LEU A 174 14.89 -30.26 20.31
CA LEU A 174 15.00 -28.80 20.29
C LEU A 174 13.93 -28.18 19.39
N THR A 175 13.71 -28.75 18.20
CA THR A 175 12.68 -28.29 17.25
C THR A 175 11.27 -28.41 17.85
N ALA A 176 10.99 -29.50 18.56
CA ALA A 176 9.72 -29.72 19.24
C ALA A 176 9.51 -28.73 20.41
N MET A 177 10.52 -28.52 21.27
CA MET A 177 10.45 -27.54 22.37
C MET A 177 10.21 -26.12 21.84
N PHE A 178 10.98 -25.73 20.82
CA PHE A 178 10.81 -24.45 20.12
C PHE A 178 9.41 -24.29 19.52
N GLY A 179 8.86 -25.34 18.89
CA GLY A 179 7.50 -25.32 18.36
C GLY A 179 6.44 -25.12 19.46
N LEU A 180 6.58 -25.80 20.60
CA LEU A 180 5.66 -25.69 21.73
C LEU A 180 5.68 -24.29 22.37
N THR A 181 6.86 -23.76 22.66
CA THR A 181 7.00 -22.42 23.24
C THR A 181 6.60 -21.33 22.24
N GLY A 182 6.94 -21.50 20.96
CA GLY A 182 6.50 -20.61 19.89
C GLY A 182 4.98 -20.52 19.77
N ALA A 183 4.28 -21.66 19.87
CA ALA A 183 2.82 -21.70 19.86
C ALA A 183 2.20 -21.08 21.13
N ARG A 184 2.77 -21.37 22.31
CA ARG A 184 2.31 -20.81 23.60
C ARG A 184 2.39 -19.29 23.64
N VAL A 185 3.47 -18.72 23.12
CA VAL A 185 3.76 -17.27 23.18
C VAL A 185 3.19 -16.51 21.97
N GLN A 186 2.61 -17.21 20.97
CA GLN A 186 2.13 -16.60 19.73
C GLN A 186 1.16 -15.43 19.95
N SER A 187 0.11 -15.63 20.73
CA SER A 187 -0.92 -14.61 20.97
C SER A 187 -0.43 -13.45 21.84
N GLN A 188 0.42 -13.74 22.82
CA GLN A 188 0.99 -12.73 23.73
C GLN A 188 2.10 -11.90 23.08
N SER A 189 2.86 -12.50 22.15
CA SER A 189 4.00 -11.84 21.49
C SER A 189 3.62 -10.59 20.73
N GLN A 190 2.43 -10.55 20.12
CA GLN A 190 1.93 -9.39 19.37
C GLN A 190 1.67 -8.19 20.29
N GLN A 191 1.10 -8.42 21.47
CA GLN A 191 0.82 -7.35 22.43
C GLN A 191 2.10 -6.80 23.06
N ILE A 192 3.03 -7.68 23.43
CA ILE A 192 4.34 -7.26 23.96
C ILE A 192 5.12 -6.49 22.89
N TRP A 193 5.00 -6.88 21.62
CA TRP A 193 5.60 -6.15 20.50
C TRP A 193 5.01 -4.76 20.33
N LEU A 194 3.69 -4.61 20.36
CA LEU A 194 3.04 -3.30 20.25
C LEU A 194 3.48 -2.36 21.37
N TYR A 195 3.62 -2.86 22.60
CA TYR A 195 4.13 -2.10 23.72
C TYR A 195 5.58 -1.65 23.52
N ASN A 196 6.48 -2.58 23.18
CA ASN A 196 7.89 -2.28 22.93
C ASN A 196 8.07 -1.32 21.73
N ARG A 197 7.22 -1.45 20.70
CA ARG A 197 7.22 -0.57 19.53
C ARG A 197 6.82 0.86 19.92
N TYR A 198 5.83 1.02 20.79
CA TYR A 198 5.42 2.34 21.27
C TYR A 198 6.58 3.06 21.97
N GLU A 199 7.33 2.35 22.82
CA GLU A 199 8.50 2.92 23.50
C GLU A 199 9.56 3.41 22.50
N ILE A 200 9.87 2.60 21.49
CA ILE A 200 10.81 2.95 20.41
C ILE A 200 10.31 4.18 19.63
N LEU A 201 9.03 4.21 19.25
CA LEU A 201 8.45 5.33 18.51
C LEU A 201 8.50 6.63 19.31
N MET A 202 8.19 6.58 20.60
CA MET A 202 8.30 7.73 21.49
C MET A 202 9.74 8.22 21.66
N GLU A 203 10.71 7.31 21.67
CA GLU A 203 12.13 7.68 21.68
C GLU A 203 12.52 8.40 20.39
N TYR A 204 12.16 7.88 19.21
CA TYR A 204 12.45 8.51 17.92
C TYR A 204 11.72 9.84 17.73
N ALA A 205 10.48 9.97 18.22
CA ALA A 205 9.72 11.22 18.17
C ALA A 205 10.38 12.33 19.00
N LYS A 206 11.09 11.99 20.07
CA LYS A 206 11.84 12.94 20.91
C LYS A 206 13.21 13.31 20.34
N ARG A 207 13.73 12.58 19.33
CA ARG A 207 15.06 12.84 18.76
C ARG A 207 15.05 14.09 17.87
N PRO A 208 16.18 14.83 17.81
CA PRO A 208 16.32 15.94 16.88
C PRO A 208 16.19 15.48 15.42
N ARG A 209 15.65 16.35 14.56
CA ARG A 209 15.28 16.03 13.17
C ARG A 209 16.46 15.79 12.22
N LEU A 210 17.66 16.23 12.57
CA LEU A 210 18.84 16.13 11.71
C LEU A 210 19.45 14.71 11.79
N PRO A 211 19.96 14.17 10.67
CA PRO A 211 20.57 12.85 10.67
C PRO A 211 21.88 12.85 11.49
N PRO A 212 22.37 11.68 11.92
CA PRO A 212 23.52 11.55 12.84
C PRO A 212 24.76 12.41 12.54
N PRO A 213 25.25 12.58 11.29
CA PRO A 213 26.40 13.46 11.05
C PRO A 213 26.12 14.93 11.37
N PHE A 214 24.87 15.39 11.24
CA PHE A 214 24.47 16.79 11.45
C PHE A 214 23.75 17.02 12.80
N ILE A 215 23.55 15.98 13.61
CA ILE A 215 22.84 16.08 14.89
C ILE A 215 23.56 17.00 15.88
N ILE A 216 24.89 17.11 15.76
CA ILE A 216 25.74 17.99 16.55
C ILE A 216 25.27 19.45 16.44
N ILE A 217 24.90 19.88 15.23
CA ILE A 217 24.38 21.24 14.98
C ILE A 217 23.07 21.46 15.75
N SER A 218 22.19 20.46 15.77
CA SER A 218 20.92 20.56 16.49
C SER A 218 21.13 20.68 18.00
N TYR A 219 22.06 19.91 18.58
CA TYR A 219 22.40 20.00 19.99
C TYR A 219 23.06 21.35 20.34
N ILE A 220 23.93 21.88 19.48
CA ILE A 220 24.51 23.22 19.64
C ILE A 220 23.39 24.29 19.66
N ILE A 221 22.44 24.24 18.73
CA ILE A 221 21.30 25.18 18.69
C ILE A 221 20.40 25.04 19.93
N MET A 222 20.13 23.81 20.38
CA MET A 222 19.37 23.56 21.61
C MET A 222 20.08 24.11 22.86
N LEU A 223 21.41 24.00 22.90
CA LEU A 223 22.24 24.52 23.99
C LEU A 223 22.28 26.05 23.98
N ILE A 224 22.43 26.67 22.80
CA ILE A 224 22.35 28.13 22.63
C ILE A 224 20.96 28.66 23.03
N ARG A 225 19.89 28.01 22.56
CA ARG A 225 18.50 28.38 22.93
C ARG A 225 18.25 28.21 24.43
N SER A 226 18.81 27.18 25.06
CA SER A 226 18.70 26.95 26.50
C SER A 226 19.50 27.97 27.33
N CYS A 227 20.64 28.45 26.82
CA CYS A 227 21.39 29.54 27.44
C CYS A 227 20.68 30.89 27.27
N ALA A 228 20.14 31.15 26.08
CA ALA A 228 19.37 32.36 25.78
C ALA A 228 18.05 32.43 26.56
N SER A 229 17.33 31.31 26.71
CA SER A 229 16.08 31.25 27.49
C SER A 229 16.32 31.43 28.99
N ARG A 230 17.43 30.91 29.54
CA ARG A 230 17.84 31.19 30.92
C ARG A 230 18.26 32.66 31.13
N CYS A 231 18.88 33.30 30.13
CA CYS A 231 19.15 34.75 30.16
C CYS A 231 17.86 35.59 30.05
N LEU A 232 16.92 35.20 29.19
CA LEU A 232 15.64 35.89 29.02
C LEU A 232 14.71 35.73 30.23
N LEU A 233 14.71 34.56 30.90
CA LEU A 233 13.98 34.38 32.16
C LEU A 233 14.56 35.24 33.29
N LYS A 234 15.90 35.39 33.35
CA LYS A 234 16.58 36.34 34.25
C LYS A 234 16.26 37.81 33.93
N LEU A 235 16.01 38.15 32.67
CA LEU A 235 15.57 39.49 32.28
C LEU A 235 14.08 39.71 32.63
N LYS A 236 13.21 38.72 32.41
CA LYS A 236 11.76 38.79 32.73
C LYS A 236 11.49 38.95 34.23
N GLU A 237 12.27 38.28 35.07
CA GLU A 237 12.21 38.45 36.54
C GLU A 237 12.61 39.87 37.00
N ASN A 238 13.43 40.57 36.21
CA ASN A 238 13.77 41.98 36.44
C ASN A 238 12.73 42.97 35.86
N THR A 239 12.00 42.60 34.80
CA THR A 239 10.94 43.46 34.20
C THR A 239 9.59 43.36 34.92
N ASP A 240 9.27 42.21 35.54
CA ASP A 240 8.03 41.99 36.30
C ASP A 240 7.94 42.83 37.60
N LYS A 241 9.05 43.42 38.06
CA LYS A 241 9.05 44.41 39.16
C LYS A 241 8.62 45.82 38.73
N LYS A 242 8.53 46.14 37.43
CA LYS A 242 8.41 47.53 37.00
C LYS A 242 7.18 47.92 36.20
N ASN A 243 6.41 47.02 35.58
CA ASN A 243 5.24 47.43 34.79
C ASN A 243 4.10 46.38 34.82
N SER A 244 3.27 46.43 35.86
CA SER A 244 1.95 45.80 35.87
C SER A 244 0.96 46.74 35.17
N SER A 245 0.74 46.55 33.85
CA SER A 245 -0.53 46.88 33.16
C SER A 245 -0.49 46.83 31.62
N THR A 246 0.64 46.62 30.93
CA THR A 246 0.71 46.92 29.47
C THR A 246 1.15 45.79 28.53
N ILE A 247 0.97 44.50 28.86
CA ILE A 247 1.29 43.43 27.88
C ILE A 247 0.19 42.37 27.80
N ARG A 248 -0.83 42.66 27.00
CA ARG A 248 -1.73 41.66 26.39
C ARG A 248 -1.45 41.43 24.89
N ILE A 249 -0.39 42.02 24.32
CA ILE A 249 -0.21 42.08 22.85
C ILE A 249 0.94 41.20 22.30
N LEU A 250 1.74 40.50 23.11
CA LEU A 250 2.92 39.75 22.59
C LEU A 250 2.99 38.28 23.00
N ALA A 251 1.86 37.56 23.00
CA ALA A 251 1.82 36.10 23.22
C ALA A 251 1.31 35.35 21.98
N GLN A 252 1.89 35.62 20.81
CA GLN A 252 1.82 34.74 19.64
C GLN A 252 3.20 34.16 19.37
N SER A 253 3.51 33.04 20.02
CA SER A 253 4.46 32.00 19.52
C SER A 253 4.82 31.02 20.64
N ILE A 254 3.93 30.07 20.93
CA ILE A 254 4.18 28.69 21.42
C ILE A 254 2.81 27.99 21.35
N PRO A 255 2.62 26.91 20.56
CA PRO A 255 1.37 26.16 20.59
C PRO A 255 1.47 25.04 21.62
N THR A 256 0.93 25.27 22.82
CA THR A 256 0.21 24.26 23.64
C THR A 256 -0.55 24.98 24.74
N VAL A 257 -1.64 25.64 24.35
CA VAL A 257 -2.73 25.95 25.27
C VAL A 257 -3.95 25.29 24.65
N ILE A 258 -4.36 24.18 25.25
CA ILE A 258 -5.65 23.55 25.01
C ILE A 258 -6.68 24.64 25.29
N LYS A 259 -7.53 24.97 24.30
CA LYS A 259 -8.62 25.92 24.48
C LYS A 259 -9.56 25.36 25.56
N ASN A 260 -9.91 26.19 26.54
CA ASN A 260 -10.78 25.81 27.65
C ASN A 260 -12.22 25.48 27.21
N ASP A 261 -12.60 25.75 25.95
CA ASP A 261 -13.94 25.42 25.43
C ASP A 261 -14.15 23.91 25.23
N ASP A 262 -13.10 23.14 24.89
CA ASP A 262 -13.24 21.69 24.64
C ASP A 262 -13.25 20.86 25.95
N THR A 263 -12.92 21.48 27.09
CA THR A 263 -12.96 20.83 28.41
C THR A 263 -14.33 20.80 29.05
N ASP A 264 -15.24 21.69 28.64
CA ASP A 264 -16.60 21.73 29.18
C ASP A 264 -17.51 20.71 28.46
N GLU A 265 -17.33 20.50 27.16
CA GLU A 265 -18.08 19.50 26.39
C GLU A 265 -17.74 18.05 26.80
N PHE A 266 -16.49 17.78 27.20
CA PHE A 266 -16.07 16.47 27.73
C PHE A 266 -16.52 16.24 29.19
N LYS A 267 -16.71 17.32 29.97
CA LYS A 267 -17.29 17.23 31.32
C LYS A 267 -18.80 17.01 31.26
N ASP A 268 -19.50 17.64 30.33
CA ASP A 268 -20.95 17.49 30.17
C ASP A 268 -21.33 16.08 29.71
N THR A 269 -20.57 15.49 28.78
CA THR A 269 -20.76 14.07 28.39
C THR A 269 -20.43 13.08 29.51
N SER A 270 -19.47 13.42 30.39
CA SER A 270 -19.18 12.58 31.57
C SER A 270 -20.26 12.69 32.67
N ASN A 271 -20.92 13.84 32.77
CA ASN A 271 -21.99 14.10 33.74
C ASN A 271 -23.36 13.55 33.28
N GLU A 272 -23.64 13.48 31.98
CA GLU A 272 -24.83 12.80 31.43
C GLU A 272 -24.84 11.30 31.75
N VAL A 273 -23.66 10.65 31.75
CA VAL A 273 -23.54 9.23 32.13
C VAL A 273 -23.79 9.01 33.63
N ILE A 274 -23.54 10.02 34.47
CA ILE A 274 -23.79 9.96 35.92
C ILE A 274 -25.26 10.26 36.27
N GLN A 275 -26.00 11.02 35.45
CA GLN A 275 -27.43 11.34 35.66
C GLN A 275 -28.40 10.14 35.49
N ASN A 276 -27.99 9.06 34.83
CA ASN A 276 -28.79 7.84 34.69
C ASN A 276 -28.98 7.02 35.98
N ARG A 277 -28.46 7.51 37.13
CA ARG A 277 -28.73 6.96 38.47
C ARG A 277 -30.10 7.36 39.04
N SER A 278 -30.81 8.30 38.41
CA SER A 278 -32.06 8.91 38.91
C SER A 278 -33.31 8.00 38.82
N ILE A 279 -33.30 6.97 37.98
CA ILE A 279 -34.40 6.00 37.87
C ILE A 279 -34.48 5.10 39.12
N PHE A 280 -33.33 4.74 39.68
CA PHE A 280 -33.25 3.89 40.88
C PHE A 280 -33.64 4.65 42.16
N GLN A 281 -33.38 5.97 42.19
CA GLN A 281 -33.74 6.84 43.31
C GLN A 281 -35.23 7.21 43.33
N ARG A 282 -35.90 7.26 42.17
CA ARG A 282 -37.37 7.47 42.08
C ARG A 282 -38.20 6.27 42.51
N LEU A 283 -37.68 5.04 42.38
CA LEU A 283 -38.33 3.81 42.83
C LEU A 283 -38.39 3.68 44.37
N LEU A 284 -37.44 4.28 45.10
CA LEU A 284 -37.43 4.26 46.57
C LEU A 284 -38.38 5.26 47.24
N SER A 285 -38.90 6.24 46.50
CA SER A 285 -39.82 7.27 47.04
C SER A 285 -41.32 6.91 46.94
N CYS A 286 -41.66 5.72 46.45
CA CYS A 286 -43.03 5.26 46.30
C CYS A 286 -43.59 4.70 47.64
N LYS A 287 -44.54 5.41 48.27
CA LYS A 287 -45.18 5.03 49.55
C LYS A 287 -45.73 3.58 49.60
N PRO A 288 -46.35 3.03 48.54
CA PRO A 288 -46.74 1.61 48.49
C PRO A 288 -45.56 0.63 48.63
N CYS A 289 -44.41 0.97 48.01
CA CYS A 289 -43.23 0.10 47.98
C CYS A 289 -42.48 0.07 49.33
N GLN A 290 -42.48 1.17 50.10
CA GLN A 290 -41.94 1.20 51.45
C GLN A 290 -42.75 0.33 52.43
N LYS A 291 -44.08 0.37 52.34
CA LYS A 291 -44.97 -0.47 53.17
C LYS A 291 -44.83 -1.97 52.87
N PHE A 292 -44.60 -2.32 51.60
CA PHE A 292 -44.32 -3.70 51.20
C PHE A 292 -42.98 -4.20 51.77
N LEU A 293 -41.93 -3.36 51.74
CA LEU A 293 -40.61 -3.72 52.25
C LEU A 293 -40.62 -3.94 53.78
N GLU A 294 -41.38 -3.12 54.52
CA GLU A 294 -41.45 -3.18 55.98
C GLU A 294 -42.24 -4.40 56.47
N ASN A 295 -43.33 -4.76 55.79
CA ASN A 295 -44.07 -6.02 56.04
C ASN A 295 -43.24 -7.27 55.71
N HIS A 296 -42.44 -7.23 54.64
CA HIS A 296 -41.56 -8.35 54.28
C HIS A 296 -40.43 -8.53 55.30
N LYS A 297 -39.89 -7.42 55.84
CA LYS A 297 -38.84 -7.43 56.87
C LYS A 297 -39.33 -8.03 58.19
N ASN A 298 -40.57 -7.72 58.58
CA ASN A 298 -41.19 -8.25 59.80
C ASN A 298 -41.54 -9.74 59.67
N LYS A 299 -41.98 -10.18 58.49
CA LYS A 299 -42.26 -11.60 58.21
C LYS A 299 -40.98 -12.46 58.24
N VAL A 300 -39.90 -11.98 57.60
CA VAL A 300 -38.59 -12.67 57.58
C VAL A 300 -37.98 -12.76 58.98
N ASN A 301 -38.12 -11.73 59.82
CA ASN A 301 -37.62 -11.76 61.20
C ASN A 301 -38.42 -12.69 62.12
N ALA A 302 -39.71 -12.92 61.85
CA ALA A 302 -40.54 -13.89 62.56
C ALA A 302 -40.17 -15.33 62.17
N ASP A 303 -39.94 -15.58 60.88
CA ASP A 303 -39.53 -16.90 60.37
C ASP A 303 -38.10 -17.26 60.81
N LYS A 304 -37.20 -16.27 60.91
CA LYS A 304 -35.83 -16.46 61.40
C LYS A 304 -35.76 -16.92 62.86
N ARG A 305 -36.55 -16.32 63.76
CA ARG A 305 -36.64 -16.75 65.17
C ARG A 305 -37.22 -18.15 65.32
N LYS A 306 -38.10 -18.57 64.41
CA LYS A 306 -38.69 -19.91 64.37
C LYS A 306 -37.71 -20.97 63.88
N TRP A 307 -36.73 -20.58 63.07
CA TRP A 307 -35.71 -21.46 62.47
C TRP A 307 -34.44 -21.63 63.34
N GLU A 308 -34.12 -20.63 64.18
CA GLU A 308 -32.94 -20.67 65.06
C GLU A 308 -33.09 -21.63 66.26
N ASN A 309 -34.31 -21.95 66.68
CA ASN A 309 -34.59 -22.78 67.87
C ASN A 309 -34.77 -24.29 67.59
N ASN A 310 -34.44 -24.77 66.38
CA ASN A 310 -34.71 -26.15 65.96
C ASN A 310 -33.42 -26.99 65.98
N GLU A 311 -33.40 -28.12 66.69
CA GLU A 311 -32.20 -28.96 66.94
C GLU A 311 -31.57 -29.53 65.66
N ALA A 312 -32.30 -29.56 64.54
CA ALA A 312 -31.76 -29.90 63.22
C ALA A 312 -30.67 -28.92 62.71
N ASN A 313 -30.59 -27.70 63.27
CA ASN A 313 -29.66 -26.66 62.81
C ASN A 313 -28.20 -26.92 63.21
N VAL A 314 -27.95 -27.67 64.29
CA VAL A 314 -26.58 -28.03 64.72
C VAL A 314 -25.94 -29.02 63.73
N TYR A 315 -26.72 -29.98 63.23
CA TYR A 315 -26.27 -30.96 62.23
C TYR A 315 -25.93 -30.30 60.88
N TRP A 316 -26.80 -29.40 60.39
CA TRP A 316 -26.56 -28.69 59.13
C TRP A 316 -25.42 -27.65 59.22
N LYS A 317 -25.16 -27.06 60.39
CA LYS A 317 -23.97 -26.21 60.61
C LYS A 317 -22.66 -27.00 60.51
N TYR A 318 -22.62 -28.23 60.99
CA TYR A 318 -21.44 -29.10 60.87
C TYR A 318 -21.18 -29.50 59.41
N LYS A 319 -22.23 -29.94 58.69
CA LYS A 319 -22.18 -30.23 57.24
C LYS A 319 -21.82 -29.01 56.39
N ALA A 320 -22.32 -27.83 56.74
CA ALA A 320 -21.98 -26.59 56.05
C ALA A 320 -20.52 -26.19 56.26
N LYS A 321 -19.94 -26.42 57.45
CA LYS A 321 -18.53 -26.14 57.72
C LYS A 321 -17.59 -27.02 56.89
N GLU A 322 -17.95 -28.29 56.71
CA GLU A 322 -17.25 -29.25 55.85
C GLU A 322 -17.38 -28.89 54.36
N PHE A 323 -18.54 -28.41 53.93
CA PHE A 323 -18.76 -27.92 52.57
C PHE A 323 -17.95 -26.64 52.30
N TYR A 324 -17.99 -25.63 53.20
CA TYR A 324 -17.25 -24.37 53.06
C TYR A 324 -15.73 -24.55 53.01
N ALA A 325 -15.17 -25.56 53.68
CA ALA A 325 -13.76 -25.89 53.58
C ALA A 325 -13.38 -26.39 52.17
N LYS A 326 -14.29 -27.11 51.49
CA LYS A 326 -14.15 -27.51 50.08
C LYS A 326 -14.47 -26.38 49.10
N THR A 327 -15.39 -25.47 49.44
CA THR A 327 -15.78 -24.35 48.57
C THR A 327 -14.78 -23.20 48.57
N GLN A 328 -13.97 -23.01 49.62
CA GLN A 328 -12.92 -21.98 49.66
C GLN A 328 -11.84 -22.15 48.58
N GLU A 329 -11.57 -23.39 48.14
CA GLU A 329 -10.68 -23.65 47.02
C GLU A 329 -11.33 -23.33 45.66
N THR A 330 -12.63 -23.63 45.50
CA THR A 330 -13.38 -23.32 44.27
C THR A 330 -13.72 -21.84 44.14
N ASP A 331 -14.00 -21.13 45.24
CA ASP A 331 -14.32 -19.70 45.25
C ASP A 331 -13.09 -18.82 45.00
N LYS A 332 -11.89 -19.28 45.39
CA LYS A 332 -10.62 -18.62 44.99
C LYS A 332 -10.38 -18.74 43.48
N VAL A 333 -10.83 -19.83 42.86
CA VAL A 333 -10.74 -20.03 41.40
C VAL A 333 -11.84 -19.24 40.68
N GLN A 334 -13.07 -19.22 41.21
CA GLN A 334 -14.19 -18.49 40.63
C GLN A 334 -14.05 -16.97 40.79
N GLY A 335 -13.54 -16.46 41.92
CA GLY A 335 -13.24 -15.03 42.09
C GLY A 335 -12.10 -14.54 41.18
N LYS A 336 -11.14 -15.42 40.84
CA LYS A 336 -10.17 -15.16 39.78
C LYS A 336 -10.83 -15.17 38.40
N LEU A 337 -11.77 -16.07 38.14
CA LEU A 337 -12.51 -16.17 36.88
C LEU A 337 -13.45 -14.98 36.65
N ASP A 338 -14.08 -14.44 37.70
CA ASP A 338 -14.95 -13.26 37.65
C ASP A 338 -14.16 -11.95 37.54
N ASN A 339 -12.97 -11.88 38.14
CA ASN A 339 -12.04 -10.79 37.90
C ASN A 339 -11.47 -10.86 36.48
N LEU A 340 -11.21 -12.06 35.97
CA LEU A 340 -10.78 -12.28 34.59
C LEU A 340 -11.90 -11.92 33.60
N SER A 341 -13.16 -12.25 33.87
CA SER A 341 -14.29 -11.90 33.00
C SER A 341 -14.56 -10.40 32.98
N LYS A 342 -14.48 -9.71 34.13
CA LYS A 342 -14.54 -8.24 34.19
C LYS A 342 -13.36 -7.58 33.47
N CYS A 343 -12.16 -8.15 33.59
CA CYS A 343 -10.99 -7.68 32.85
C CYS A 343 -11.17 -7.87 31.33
N THR A 344 -11.73 -9.01 30.91
CA THR A 344 -12.02 -9.30 29.49
C THR A 344 -13.08 -8.35 28.92
N ILE A 345 -14.13 -8.02 29.68
CA ILE A 345 -15.16 -7.06 29.25
C ILE A 345 -14.60 -5.65 29.14
N ASN A 346 -13.75 -5.23 30.09
CA ASN A 346 -13.08 -3.93 30.01
C ASN A 346 -12.08 -3.88 28.86
N MET A 347 -11.29 -4.94 28.66
CA MET A 347 -10.42 -5.07 27.50
C MET A 347 -11.19 -5.06 26.18
N GLN A 348 -12.39 -5.65 26.13
CA GLN A 348 -13.22 -5.59 24.93
C GLN A 348 -13.66 -4.15 24.62
N LYS A 349 -14.04 -3.38 25.65
CA LYS A 349 -14.36 -1.95 25.51
C LYS A 349 -13.14 -1.14 25.08
N ASP A 350 -11.97 -1.42 25.64
CA ASP A 350 -10.71 -0.77 25.27
C ASP A 350 -10.31 -1.14 23.84
N ILE A 351 -10.54 -2.39 23.41
CA ILE A 351 -10.35 -2.84 22.03
C ILE A 351 -11.30 -2.09 21.09
N ASP A 352 -12.54 -1.83 21.49
CA ASP A 352 -13.50 -1.10 20.65
C ASP A 352 -13.17 0.41 20.58
N ILE A 353 -12.68 1.00 21.68
CA ILE A 353 -12.14 2.38 21.70
C ILE A 353 -10.87 2.47 20.85
N LEU A 354 -9.98 1.48 20.98
CA LEU A 354 -8.78 1.38 20.16
C LEU A 354 -9.14 1.17 18.70
N ARG A 355 -10.12 0.33 18.35
CA ARG A 355 -10.62 0.18 16.97
C ARG A 355 -11.18 1.48 16.42
N LYS A 356 -11.91 2.27 17.21
CA LYS A 356 -12.36 3.61 16.82
C LYS A 356 -11.17 4.56 16.59
N SER A 357 -10.18 4.53 17.47
CA SER A 357 -8.96 5.32 17.33
C SER A 357 -8.10 4.87 16.15
N LEU A 358 -8.07 3.57 15.86
CA LEU A 358 -7.32 2.95 14.76
C LEU A 358 -8.01 3.23 13.43
N ARG A 359 -9.35 3.31 13.40
CA ARG A 359 -10.08 3.89 12.26
C ARG A 359 -9.70 5.34 12.04
N HIS A 360 -9.72 6.18 13.07
CA HIS A 360 -9.25 7.57 12.95
C HIS A 360 -7.79 7.68 12.50
N ILE A 361 -6.90 6.84 13.00
CA ILE A 361 -5.50 6.82 12.58
C ILE A 361 -5.38 6.30 11.15
N SER A 362 -6.13 5.26 10.77
CA SER A 362 -6.20 4.75 9.40
C SER A 362 -6.66 5.85 8.46
N ASP A 363 -7.71 6.58 8.79
CA ASP A 363 -8.20 7.72 8.01
C ASP A 363 -7.12 8.80 7.90
N ARG A 364 -6.38 9.07 8.98
CA ARG A 364 -5.24 10.02 8.95
C ARG A 364 -4.03 9.50 8.18
N VAL A 365 -3.79 8.18 8.17
CA VAL A 365 -2.74 7.54 7.39
C VAL A 365 -3.10 7.59 5.91
N VAL A 366 -4.34 7.25 5.53
CA VAL A 366 -4.87 7.40 4.17
C VAL A 366 -4.79 8.87 3.73
N THR A 367 -5.15 9.81 4.60
CA THR A 367 -5.01 11.24 4.31
C THR A 367 -3.55 11.65 4.13
N SER A 368 -2.63 11.10 4.93
CA SER A 368 -1.19 11.39 4.84
C SER A 368 -0.55 10.75 3.61
N GLU A 369 -0.97 9.55 3.22
CA GLU A 369 -0.56 8.89 1.98
C GLU A 369 -1.04 9.68 0.77
N LYS A 370 -2.30 10.14 0.79
CA LYS A 370 -2.83 11.04 -0.24
C LYS A 370 -2.01 12.33 -0.35
N LEU A 371 -1.70 12.98 0.77
CA LEU A 371 -0.82 14.16 0.81
C LEU A 371 0.60 13.89 0.29
N LEU A 372 1.16 12.71 0.56
CA LEU A 372 2.47 12.31 0.06
C LEU A 372 2.46 12.13 -1.46
N ILE A 373 1.42 11.49 -2.00
CA ILE A 373 1.32 11.30 -3.45
C ILE A 373 1.00 12.63 -4.15
N ASP A 374 0.15 13.47 -3.56
CA ASP A 374 -0.09 14.84 -4.05
C ASP A 374 1.21 15.67 -4.10
N SER A 375 2.04 15.56 -3.06
CA SER A 375 3.36 16.20 -3.01
C SER A 375 4.31 15.64 -4.08
N GLN A 376 4.23 14.34 -4.37
CA GLN A 376 5.03 13.71 -5.42
C GLN A 376 4.60 14.16 -6.82
N ILE A 377 3.29 14.28 -7.07
CA ILE A 377 2.75 14.81 -8.32
C ILE A 377 3.16 16.28 -8.51
N LEU A 378 3.13 17.08 -7.45
CA LEU A 378 3.57 18.48 -7.51
C LEU A 378 5.06 18.58 -7.89
N LEU A 379 5.91 17.74 -7.30
CA LEU A 379 7.33 17.67 -7.64
C LEU A 379 7.56 17.20 -9.08
N GLU A 380 6.77 16.24 -9.58
CA GLU A 380 6.82 15.80 -10.98
C GLU A 380 6.35 16.89 -11.95
N LYS A 381 5.29 17.65 -11.61
CA LYS A 381 4.85 18.83 -12.37
C LYS A 381 5.97 19.88 -12.44
N ILE A 382 6.59 20.21 -11.31
CA ILE A 382 7.74 21.14 -11.27
C ILE A 382 8.89 20.61 -12.14
N HIS A 383 9.17 19.31 -12.07
CA HIS A 383 10.22 18.68 -12.87
C HIS A 383 9.90 18.72 -14.37
N SER A 384 8.65 18.52 -14.78
CA SER A 384 8.24 18.59 -16.18
C SER A 384 8.24 20.02 -16.72
N THR A 385 7.85 21.02 -15.91
CA THR A 385 7.97 22.44 -16.26
C THR A 385 9.44 22.85 -16.48
N ILE A 386 10.36 22.40 -15.61
CA ILE A 386 11.81 22.65 -15.76
C ILE A 386 12.39 21.94 -17.00
N LYS A 387 11.81 20.81 -17.40
CA LYS A 387 12.25 20.04 -18.57
C LYS A 387 11.75 20.64 -19.89
N GLN A 388 10.58 21.31 -19.88
CA GLN A 388 10.03 22.02 -21.03
C GLN A 388 10.83 23.27 -21.40
N GLU A 389 11.52 23.92 -20.45
CA GLU A 389 12.39 25.08 -20.75
C GLU A 389 13.65 24.72 -21.58
N ASN A 390 14.00 23.43 -21.72
CA ASN A 390 15.33 23.05 -22.20
C ASN A 390 15.42 22.21 -23.48
N LYS A 391 14.33 21.91 -24.20
CA LYS A 391 14.44 21.26 -25.53
C LYS A 391 13.31 21.63 -26.49
N SER A 392 13.66 22.30 -27.59
CA SER A 392 12.96 22.16 -28.87
C SER A 392 13.30 20.78 -29.46
N LEU A 393 12.36 19.83 -29.57
CA LEU A 393 12.50 18.55 -30.29
C LEU A 393 11.13 17.81 -30.33
N PRO A 394 10.91 16.83 -31.23
CA PRO A 394 9.79 16.77 -32.17
C PRO A 394 8.62 15.87 -31.72
N ILE A 395 7.55 15.96 -32.50
CA ILE A 395 6.32 15.17 -32.53
C ILE A 395 6.65 13.65 -32.44
N TYR A 396 5.91 12.91 -31.61
CA TYR A 396 6.05 11.47 -31.21
C TYR A 396 6.58 11.18 -29.78
N GLN A 397 6.35 12.05 -28.82
CA GLN A 397 6.37 11.65 -27.41
C GLN A 397 4.99 11.05 -27.03
N LYS A 398 4.97 9.80 -26.56
CA LYS A 398 3.81 9.10 -25.98
C LYS A 398 2.89 10.11 -25.25
N PHE A 399 1.67 10.30 -25.74
CA PHE A 399 0.68 11.16 -25.10
C PHE A 399 0.47 10.66 -23.67
N ILE A 400 0.92 11.42 -22.68
CA ILE A 400 0.61 11.15 -21.28
C ILE A 400 -0.68 11.91 -20.99
N HIS A 401 -1.74 11.19 -20.64
CA HIS A 401 -3.01 11.80 -20.28
C HIS A 401 -2.89 12.52 -18.92
N ILE A 402 -3.19 13.82 -18.90
CA ILE A 402 -3.07 14.69 -17.73
C ILE A 402 -4.47 15.03 -17.20
N LEU A 403 -5.41 15.37 -18.07
CA LEU A 403 -6.77 15.81 -17.69
C LEU A 403 -7.53 14.70 -16.98
N SER A 404 -7.49 13.50 -17.52
CA SER A 404 -8.10 12.32 -16.92
C SER A 404 -7.47 11.89 -15.57
N ARG A 405 -6.43 12.57 -15.07
CA ARG A 405 -5.87 12.39 -13.72
C ARG A 405 -6.12 13.58 -12.80
N GLU A 406 -6.82 14.62 -13.26
CA GLU A 406 -7.21 15.74 -12.42
C GLU A 406 -8.30 15.34 -11.43
N SER A 407 -8.14 15.80 -10.18
CA SER A 407 -9.03 15.51 -9.06
C SER A 407 -9.64 16.83 -8.54
N PRO A 408 -10.92 16.85 -8.11
CA PRO A 408 -11.85 15.73 -8.00
C PRO A 408 -12.39 15.23 -9.35
N TYR A 409 -13.00 14.03 -9.34
CA TYR A 409 -13.71 13.53 -10.51
C TYR A 409 -14.92 14.43 -10.83
N ILE A 410 -15.19 14.68 -12.11
CA ILE A 410 -16.25 15.62 -12.51
C ILE A 410 -17.64 15.17 -12.03
N TYR A 411 -18.46 16.13 -11.59
CA TYR A 411 -19.80 15.94 -11.00
C TYR A 411 -19.84 15.24 -9.62
N THR A 412 -18.69 14.82 -9.07
CA THR A 412 -18.63 14.22 -7.74
C THR A 412 -17.62 14.96 -6.86
N ASN A 413 -17.71 14.77 -5.54
CA ASN A 413 -16.69 15.25 -4.61
C ASN A 413 -15.60 14.18 -4.36
N GLU A 414 -15.65 13.08 -5.11
CA GLU A 414 -14.72 11.96 -4.97
C GLU A 414 -13.40 12.28 -5.65
N THR A 415 -12.31 12.05 -4.94
CA THR A 415 -10.98 12.29 -5.47
C THR A 415 -10.45 11.08 -6.21
N ARG A 416 -9.77 11.33 -7.33
CA ARG A 416 -9.05 10.26 -8.03
C ARG A 416 -7.91 9.73 -7.17
N PHE A 417 -7.64 8.44 -7.27
CA PHE A 417 -6.42 7.87 -6.72
C PHE A 417 -5.22 8.47 -7.45
N PRO A 418 -4.22 8.98 -6.73
CA PRO A 418 -3.15 9.73 -7.35
C PRO A 418 -2.17 8.78 -8.09
N VAL A 419 -2.00 9.00 -9.39
CA VAL A 419 -1.16 8.19 -10.27
C VAL A 419 -0.03 9.04 -10.85
N THR A 420 1.20 8.77 -10.44
CA THR A 420 2.42 9.41 -10.99
C THR A 420 2.75 8.89 -12.39
N GLU A 421 3.54 9.64 -13.17
CA GLU A 421 3.83 9.31 -14.58
C GLU A 421 4.42 7.91 -14.78
N LYS A 422 5.27 7.47 -13.84
CA LYS A 422 5.87 6.13 -13.84
C LYS A 422 4.86 4.99 -13.83
N TYR A 423 3.73 5.16 -13.15
CA TYR A 423 2.73 4.10 -12.91
C TYR A 423 1.53 4.18 -13.86
N ILE A 424 1.52 5.12 -14.80
CA ILE A 424 0.46 5.24 -15.80
C ILE A 424 0.35 3.96 -16.66
N PRO A 425 1.44 3.43 -17.26
CA PRO A 425 1.32 2.30 -18.17
C PRO A 425 0.93 1.02 -17.43
N TRP A 426 -0.06 0.29 -17.93
CA TRP A 426 -0.50 -0.99 -17.36
C TRP A 426 0.61 -2.04 -17.25
N GLN A 427 1.66 -1.94 -18.07
CA GLN A 427 2.83 -2.81 -18.06
C GLN A 427 3.65 -2.70 -16.77
N VAL A 428 3.59 -1.56 -16.09
CA VAL A 428 4.29 -1.34 -14.81
C VAL A 428 3.41 -1.87 -13.68
N SER A 429 3.98 -2.70 -12.81
CA SER A 429 3.29 -3.17 -11.61
C SER A 429 3.13 -2.03 -10.62
N PHE A 430 1.92 -1.91 -10.06
CA PHE A 430 1.59 -0.95 -9.02
C PHE A 430 0.81 -1.67 -7.92
N ASP A 431 1.54 -2.24 -6.97
CA ASP A 431 0.98 -3.19 -6.00
C ASP A 431 0.01 -2.54 -5.00
N LEU A 432 0.12 -1.23 -4.77
CA LEU A 432 -0.75 -0.44 -3.89
C LEU A 432 -1.88 0.28 -4.65
N TYR A 433 -2.11 -0.06 -5.91
CA TYR A 433 -3.10 0.62 -6.74
C TYR A 433 -4.52 0.22 -6.35
N ASP A 434 -5.20 1.09 -5.60
CA ASP A 434 -6.59 0.91 -5.16
C ASP A 434 -7.44 2.14 -5.49
N PRO A 435 -7.86 2.29 -6.77
CA PRO A 435 -8.63 3.44 -7.22
C PRO A 435 -10.08 3.43 -6.75
N THR A 436 -10.63 4.61 -6.47
CA THR A 436 -12.06 4.77 -6.15
C THR A 436 -12.93 4.27 -7.30
N VAL A 437 -13.96 3.48 -6.97
CA VAL A 437 -14.93 2.99 -7.96
C VAL A 437 -16.06 4.00 -8.09
N ILE A 438 -16.27 4.52 -9.30
CA ILE A 438 -17.30 5.51 -9.61
C ILE A 438 -18.05 5.07 -10.88
N SER A 439 -19.36 4.90 -10.76
CA SER A 439 -20.29 4.71 -11.87
C SER A 439 -21.56 5.52 -11.59
N LEU A 440 -21.79 6.60 -12.35
CA LEU A 440 -22.96 7.46 -12.10
C LEU A 440 -24.26 6.79 -12.56
N PRO A 441 -25.34 6.87 -11.78
CA PRO A 441 -26.62 6.27 -12.15
C PRO A 441 -27.22 6.95 -13.39
N LYS A 442 -28.02 6.21 -14.15
CA LYS A 442 -28.65 6.72 -15.38
C LYS A 442 -29.56 7.95 -15.16
N GLN A 443 -30.09 8.13 -13.95
CA GLN A 443 -30.94 9.29 -13.60
C GLN A 443 -30.15 10.53 -13.18
N HIS A 444 -28.82 10.47 -13.16
CA HIS A 444 -28.00 11.61 -12.75
C HIS A 444 -28.17 12.81 -13.70
N ASP A 445 -28.10 14.02 -13.16
CA ASP A 445 -28.34 15.28 -13.91
C ASP A 445 -27.27 15.58 -14.98
N CYS A 446 -26.16 14.86 -14.97
CA CYS A 446 -25.11 15.00 -15.99
C CYS A 446 -25.52 14.42 -17.35
N PHE A 447 -26.53 13.54 -17.40
CA PHE A 447 -27.03 12.95 -18.63
C PHE A 447 -28.27 13.72 -19.11
N GLN A 448 -28.26 14.15 -20.37
CA GLN A 448 -29.44 14.76 -20.99
C GLN A 448 -30.57 13.72 -21.08
N ASP A 449 -31.83 14.15 -21.04
CA ASP A 449 -32.98 13.22 -21.04
C ASP A 449 -32.97 12.25 -22.22
N SER A 450 -32.53 12.70 -23.40
CA SER A 450 -32.35 11.85 -24.58
C SER A 450 -31.22 10.82 -24.44
N GLU A 451 -30.19 11.10 -23.64
CA GLU A 451 -29.02 10.24 -23.44
C GLU A 451 -29.26 9.16 -22.39
N ARG A 452 -30.16 9.40 -21.42
CA ARG A 452 -30.42 8.51 -20.27
C ARG A 452 -30.82 7.09 -20.68
N LEU A 453 -31.46 6.93 -21.84
CA LEU A 453 -31.85 5.63 -22.39
C LEU A 453 -30.65 4.77 -22.83
N PHE A 454 -29.53 5.41 -23.18
CA PHE A 454 -28.33 4.75 -23.70
C PHE A 454 -27.29 4.45 -22.62
N VAL A 455 -27.48 4.98 -21.41
CA VAL A 455 -26.53 4.82 -20.30
C VAL A 455 -26.53 3.38 -19.81
N GLU A 456 -25.36 2.75 -19.84
CA GLU A 456 -25.20 1.36 -19.43
C GLU A 456 -25.31 1.19 -17.91
N PRO A 457 -25.91 0.08 -17.43
CA PRO A 457 -25.95 -0.22 -16.01
C PRO A 457 -24.53 -0.39 -15.44
N ASP A 458 -24.42 -0.20 -14.13
CA ASP A 458 -23.19 -0.50 -13.42
C ASP A 458 -22.98 -2.02 -13.31
N LEU A 459 -21.72 -2.45 -13.45
CA LEU A 459 -21.34 -3.87 -13.45
C LEU A 459 -21.08 -4.42 -12.04
N GLY A 460 -21.29 -3.63 -10.98
CA GLY A 460 -21.17 -4.08 -9.59
C GLY A 460 -19.72 -4.34 -9.16
N ILE A 461 -18.82 -3.38 -9.35
CA ILE A 461 -17.37 -3.50 -9.05
C ILE A 461 -17.08 -3.32 -7.54
N GLU A 462 -17.97 -3.76 -6.64
CA GLU A 462 -17.66 -3.76 -5.21
C GLU A 462 -16.84 -5.00 -4.82
N PRO A 463 -15.72 -4.86 -4.09
CA PRO A 463 -15.07 -5.99 -3.45
C PRO A 463 -15.94 -6.45 -2.28
N SER A 464 -16.82 -7.42 -2.52
CA SER A 464 -17.69 -7.96 -1.47
C SER A 464 -16.87 -8.68 -0.39
N VAL A 465 -16.75 -8.02 0.76
CA VAL A 465 -16.31 -8.61 2.03
C VAL A 465 -17.49 -9.40 2.62
N THR A 466 -17.91 -10.48 1.98
CA THR A 466 -18.84 -11.47 2.58
C THR A 466 -18.87 -12.76 1.76
N PRO A 467 -18.76 -13.95 2.38
CA PRO A 467 -18.98 -15.19 1.68
C PRO A 467 -20.49 -15.39 1.43
N MET A 468 -20.84 -15.48 0.15
CA MET A 468 -22.05 -16.02 -0.48
C MET A 468 -23.41 -15.74 0.19
N THR A 469 -24.22 -14.94 -0.50
CA THR A 469 -25.64 -15.27 -0.72
C THR A 469 -25.96 -15.06 -2.20
N ASP A 470 -26.60 -16.06 -2.79
CA ASP A 470 -27.01 -16.16 -4.18
C ASP A 470 -27.71 -14.89 -4.70
N ILE A 471 -27.05 -14.20 -5.65
CA ILE A 471 -27.74 -13.42 -6.67
C ILE A 471 -27.11 -13.83 -8.00
N THR A 472 -27.71 -14.86 -8.61
CA THR A 472 -27.60 -15.16 -10.03
C THR A 472 -28.28 -14.06 -10.84
N THR A 473 -27.60 -12.92 -11.00
CA THR A 473 -27.75 -12.12 -12.21
C THR A 473 -26.56 -12.48 -13.10
N PRO A 474 -26.77 -13.08 -14.29
CA PRO A 474 -25.67 -13.40 -15.16
C PRO A 474 -24.93 -12.10 -15.48
N LEU A 475 -23.61 -12.07 -15.24
CA LEU A 475 -22.74 -11.06 -15.84
C LEU A 475 -23.14 -11.00 -17.32
N THR A 476 -23.68 -9.88 -17.75
CA THR A 476 -24.06 -9.66 -19.14
C THR A 476 -22.81 -9.88 -19.99
N ASP A 477 -22.85 -10.88 -20.87
CA ASP A 477 -21.73 -11.30 -21.71
C ASP A 477 -21.50 -10.25 -22.82
N TYR A 478 -20.89 -9.12 -22.43
CA TYR A 478 -20.59 -8.03 -23.34
C TYR A 478 -19.54 -8.47 -24.36
N LYS A 479 -19.86 -8.37 -25.65
CA LYS A 479 -18.93 -8.63 -26.75
C LYS A 479 -17.99 -7.43 -26.96
N TRP A 480 -16.90 -7.39 -26.21
CA TRP A 480 -15.87 -6.34 -26.31
C TRP A 480 -15.11 -6.39 -27.64
N ASN A 481 -14.54 -5.25 -28.05
CA ASN A 481 -13.78 -5.09 -29.29
C ASN A 481 -14.56 -5.46 -30.57
N GLN A 482 -15.90 -5.37 -30.54
CA GLN A 482 -16.77 -5.71 -31.65
C GLN A 482 -17.87 -4.66 -31.83
N VAL A 483 -18.42 -4.59 -33.03
CA VAL A 483 -19.66 -3.85 -33.32
C VAL A 483 -20.83 -4.78 -33.05
N VAL A 484 -21.76 -4.35 -32.21
CA VAL A 484 -22.92 -5.14 -31.78
C VAL A 484 -24.19 -4.41 -32.12
N GLU A 485 -25.10 -5.08 -32.81
CA GLU A 485 -26.47 -4.60 -32.98
C GLU A 485 -27.31 -5.01 -31.77
N SER A 486 -28.08 -4.06 -31.23
CA SER A 486 -29.00 -4.27 -30.12
C SER A 486 -30.32 -3.55 -30.40
N GLN A 487 -31.36 -3.91 -29.65
CA GLN A 487 -32.68 -3.27 -29.76
C GLN A 487 -33.01 -2.56 -28.45
N LEU A 488 -33.39 -1.29 -28.55
CA LEU A 488 -33.93 -0.53 -27.43
C LEU A 488 -35.34 -1.04 -27.08
N LEU A 489 -35.77 -0.76 -25.84
CA LEU A 489 -37.13 -1.07 -25.36
C LEU A 489 -38.23 -0.45 -26.25
N ASP A 490 -37.92 0.67 -26.93
CA ASP A 490 -38.81 1.36 -27.88
C ASP A 490 -38.80 0.75 -29.30
N GLY A 491 -38.15 -0.41 -29.50
CA GLY A 491 -38.12 -1.12 -30.80
C GLY A 491 -37.16 -0.54 -31.84
N LYS A 492 -36.38 0.49 -31.50
CA LYS A 492 -35.33 1.04 -32.37
C LYS A 492 -34.07 0.18 -32.33
N ASN A 493 -33.53 -0.16 -33.50
CA ASN A 493 -32.22 -0.80 -33.64
C ASN A 493 -31.12 0.20 -33.30
N ILE A 494 -30.14 -0.23 -32.51
CA ILE A 494 -28.96 0.54 -32.15
C ILE A 494 -27.70 -0.24 -32.50
N ILE A 495 -26.72 0.45 -33.07
CA ILE A 495 -25.41 -0.09 -33.39
C ILE A 495 -24.43 0.38 -32.31
N ILE A 496 -24.00 -0.55 -31.46
CA ILE A 496 -23.02 -0.29 -30.40
C ILE A 496 -21.65 -0.71 -30.90
N ASP A 497 -20.89 0.27 -31.37
CA ASP A 497 -19.50 0.05 -31.78
C ASP A 497 -18.55 0.13 -30.56
N ARG A 498 -18.10 -1.03 -30.08
CA ARG A 498 -17.11 -1.16 -28.99
C ARG A 498 -15.68 -1.33 -29.47
N THR A 499 -15.37 -1.04 -30.73
CA THR A 499 -13.98 -1.01 -31.22
C THR A 499 -13.31 0.32 -30.85
N THR A 500 -11.99 0.38 -30.86
CA THR A 500 -11.25 1.64 -30.63
C THR A 500 -10.68 2.19 -31.94
N TRP A 501 -10.62 3.50 -32.05
CA TRP A 501 -9.96 4.25 -33.12
C TRP A 501 -8.47 4.51 -32.86
N ILE A 502 -7.92 3.99 -31.76
CA ILE A 502 -6.50 4.16 -31.41
C ILE A 502 -5.65 3.22 -32.27
N ALA A 503 -4.81 3.79 -33.13
CA ALA A 503 -3.85 3.06 -33.94
C ALA A 503 -2.50 2.91 -33.20
N THR A 504 -1.87 1.74 -33.31
CA THR A 504 -0.48 1.54 -32.83
C THR A 504 0.48 1.91 -33.96
N SER A 505 1.64 2.47 -33.63
CA SER A 505 2.61 3.06 -34.56
C SER A 505 3.18 2.15 -35.66
N GLU A 506 2.78 0.88 -35.72
CA GLU A 506 3.30 -0.08 -36.69
C GLU A 506 2.23 -0.62 -37.67
N ASP A 507 0.92 -0.46 -37.40
CA ASP A 507 -0.13 -0.87 -38.32
C ASP A 507 -1.37 0.05 -38.20
N LYS A 508 -1.92 0.49 -39.35
CA LYS A 508 -3.20 1.22 -39.47
C LYS A 508 -4.43 0.36 -39.12
N ILE A 509 -4.26 -0.65 -38.27
CA ILE A 509 -5.33 -1.52 -37.77
C ILE A 509 -5.69 -1.03 -36.38
N SER A 510 -6.98 -0.80 -36.13
CA SER A 510 -7.53 -0.47 -34.81
C SER A 510 -6.98 -1.46 -33.78
N SER A 511 -6.24 -0.94 -32.79
CA SER A 511 -5.66 -1.79 -31.75
C SER A 511 -6.75 -2.44 -30.92
N VAL A 512 -6.67 -3.73 -30.60
CA VAL A 512 -7.64 -4.36 -29.69
C VAL A 512 -7.29 -3.92 -28.26
N TYR A 513 -8.21 -3.27 -27.54
CA TYR A 513 -7.95 -2.90 -26.14
C TYR A 513 -8.01 -4.12 -25.24
N ARG A 514 -7.23 -4.05 -24.16
CA ARG A 514 -7.11 -5.15 -23.20
C ARG A 514 -8.30 -5.18 -22.25
N LEU A 515 -8.64 -6.37 -21.79
CA LEU A 515 -9.60 -6.58 -20.72
C LEU A 515 -8.84 -6.90 -19.42
N ASP A 516 -9.43 -6.52 -18.29
CA ASP A 516 -8.98 -6.96 -16.98
C ASP A 516 -9.15 -8.49 -16.88
N LYS A 517 -8.12 -9.16 -16.37
CA LYS A 517 -8.09 -10.64 -16.26
C LYS A 517 -9.09 -11.17 -15.24
N GLN A 518 -9.44 -10.37 -14.23
CA GLN A 518 -10.32 -10.81 -13.15
C GLN A 518 -11.79 -10.51 -13.42
N LEU A 519 -12.07 -9.30 -13.91
CA LEU A 519 -13.44 -8.80 -14.08
C LEU A 519 -13.91 -8.81 -15.54
N SER A 520 -13.04 -9.13 -16.51
CA SER A 520 -13.35 -9.10 -17.95
C SER A 520 -13.94 -7.77 -18.44
N ILE A 521 -13.55 -6.67 -17.79
CA ILE A 521 -13.95 -5.29 -18.15
C ILE A 521 -12.85 -4.60 -18.97
N PRO A 522 -13.19 -3.65 -19.84
CA PRO A 522 -12.22 -2.90 -20.64
C PRO A 522 -11.21 -2.14 -19.77
N LEU A 523 -9.95 -2.09 -20.25
CA LEU A 523 -8.88 -1.28 -19.66
C LEU A 523 -8.50 -0.15 -20.62
N ASN A 524 -8.41 1.06 -20.07
CA ASN A 524 -8.06 2.26 -20.81
C ASN A 524 -6.70 2.09 -21.52
N PRO A 525 -6.64 2.18 -22.86
CA PRO A 525 -5.42 1.92 -23.63
C PRO A 525 -4.24 2.83 -23.25
N MET A 526 -4.52 4.05 -22.79
CA MET A 526 -3.51 5.04 -22.43
C MET A 526 -2.93 4.84 -21.03
N GLY A 527 -3.60 4.06 -20.17
CA GLY A 527 -3.10 3.69 -18.84
C GLY A 527 -4.06 4.01 -17.70
N ARG A 528 -3.53 3.95 -16.47
CA ARG A 528 -4.25 4.23 -15.23
C ARG A 528 -4.63 5.70 -15.11
N THR A 529 -5.85 5.95 -14.66
CA THR A 529 -6.45 7.28 -14.44
C THR A 529 -6.72 7.58 -12.96
N GLY A 530 -6.71 6.56 -12.10
CA GLY A 530 -7.00 6.69 -10.68
C GLY A 530 -8.46 6.50 -10.30
N VAL A 531 -9.34 6.12 -11.24
CA VAL A 531 -10.76 5.84 -10.99
C VAL A 531 -11.16 4.57 -11.75
N ARG A 532 -11.83 3.64 -11.08
CA ARG A 532 -12.47 2.47 -11.71
C ARG A 532 -13.95 2.72 -11.93
N GLY A 533 -14.55 1.97 -12.84
CA GLY A 533 -15.98 2.11 -13.16
C GLY A 533 -16.25 2.91 -14.43
N ARG A 534 -17.54 3.07 -14.77
CA ARG A 534 -17.97 3.80 -15.98
C ARG A 534 -17.84 5.31 -15.82
N GLY A 535 -17.88 5.81 -14.59
CA GLY A 535 -17.89 7.24 -14.30
C GLY A 535 -19.13 7.94 -14.85
N ALA A 536 -18.92 9.10 -15.48
CA ALA A 536 -19.93 9.94 -16.11
C ALA A 536 -20.08 9.69 -17.63
N LEU A 537 -19.49 8.63 -18.16
CA LEU A 537 -19.62 8.25 -19.58
C LEU A 537 -20.85 7.36 -19.80
N ILE A 538 -21.36 7.31 -21.02
CA ILE A 538 -22.60 6.59 -21.35
C ILE A 538 -22.33 5.08 -21.39
N ARG A 539 -21.18 4.66 -21.91
CA ARG A 539 -20.81 3.25 -22.11
C ARG A 539 -19.52 2.89 -21.40
N TRP A 540 -19.36 1.61 -21.09
CA TRP A 540 -18.08 1.02 -20.74
C TRP A 540 -17.17 0.91 -21.96
N GLY A 541 -15.87 1.15 -21.78
CA GLY A 541 -14.88 1.16 -22.87
C GLY A 541 -14.90 2.46 -23.69
N PRO A 542 -14.74 2.38 -25.03
CA PRO A 542 -14.65 3.56 -25.88
C PRO A 542 -16.00 4.26 -26.06
N ASN A 543 -16.03 5.57 -25.82
CA ASN A 543 -17.15 6.47 -26.07
C ASN A 543 -16.76 7.41 -27.22
N LYS A 544 -17.39 7.22 -28.38
CA LYS A 544 -17.01 7.92 -29.61
C LYS A 544 -17.77 9.23 -29.78
N SER A 545 -17.06 10.24 -30.24
CA SER A 545 -17.58 11.57 -30.56
C SER A 545 -17.03 12.03 -31.91
N ILE A 546 -17.75 12.95 -32.55
CA ILE A 546 -17.30 13.61 -33.77
C ILE A 546 -17.38 15.13 -33.54
N MET A 547 -16.37 15.85 -34.01
CA MET A 547 -16.23 17.28 -33.82
C MET A 547 -16.00 17.98 -35.15
N ALA A 548 -16.79 19.01 -35.42
CA ALA A 548 -16.65 19.84 -36.61
C ALA A 548 -16.12 21.22 -36.22
N VAL A 549 -14.90 21.54 -36.68
CA VAL A 549 -14.27 22.85 -36.45
C VAL A 549 -14.39 23.69 -37.70
N ILE A 550 -15.39 24.57 -37.70
CA ILE A 550 -15.65 25.54 -38.76
C ILE A 550 -14.72 26.73 -38.56
N THR A 551 -13.94 27.10 -39.59
CA THR A 551 -12.97 28.20 -39.51
C THR A 551 -13.07 29.15 -40.70
N ARG A 552 -12.76 30.43 -40.46
CA ARG A 552 -12.61 31.46 -41.49
C ARG A 552 -11.56 32.49 -41.07
N TRP A 553 -11.08 33.30 -42.02
CA TRP A 553 -10.19 34.41 -41.72
C TRP A 553 -10.92 35.60 -41.09
N LYS A 554 -10.35 36.18 -40.02
CA LYS A 554 -10.84 37.41 -39.41
C LYS A 554 -10.61 38.62 -40.33
N LYS A 555 -11.66 39.37 -40.63
CA LYS A 555 -11.60 40.60 -41.43
C LYS A 555 -12.11 41.80 -40.64
N HIS A 556 -11.46 42.94 -40.85
CA HIS A 556 -11.92 44.25 -40.39
C HIS A 556 -11.90 45.21 -41.59
N HIS A 557 -13.07 45.78 -41.96
CA HIS A 557 -13.25 46.60 -43.18
C HIS A 557 -12.60 45.99 -44.44
N ASP A 558 -12.91 44.71 -44.73
CA ASP A 558 -12.36 43.92 -45.85
C ASP A 558 -10.85 43.65 -45.85
N GLN A 559 -10.10 44.11 -44.85
CA GLN A 559 -8.70 43.76 -44.67
C GLN A 559 -8.53 42.63 -43.65
N PHE A 560 -7.60 41.72 -43.90
CA PHE A 560 -7.27 40.67 -42.93
C PHE A 560 -6.64 41.28 -41.69
N THR A 561 -7.07 40.83 -40.52
CA THR A 561 -6.40 41.18 -39.27
C THR A 561 -5.11 40.34 -39.16
N VAL A 562 -3.97 41.02 -39.03
CA VAL A 562 -2.64 40.41 -38.99
C VAL A 562 -1.93 40.85 -37.70
N ILE A 563 -1.40 39.88 -36.95
CA ILE A 563 -0.56 40.09 -35.77
C ILE A 563 0.76 39.34 -36.01
N ASP A 564 1.90 40.00 -35.77
CA ASP A 564 3.25 39.43 -36.00
C ASP A 564 3.47 38.82 -37.41
N GLY A 565 2.84 39.43 -38.43
CA GLY A 565 2.93 38.95 -39.81
C GLY A 565 2.06 37.72 -40.12
N GLN A 566 1.28 37.22 -39.16
CA GLN A 566 0.39 36.07 -39.32
C GLN A 566 -1.09 36.49 -39.24
N ARG A 567 -1.94 35.87 -40.05
CA ARG A 567 -3.39 36.13 -40.08
C ARG A 567 -4.10 35.45 -38.90
N ILE A 568 -5.21 36.02 -38.45
CA ILE A 568 -6.03 35.46 -37.36
C ILE A 568 -7.20 34.65 -37.92
N LEU A 569 -7.45 33.48 -37.33
CA LEU A 569 -8.64 32.67 -37.60
C LEU A 569 -9.76 32.97 -36.60
N GLU A 570 -11.00 32.91 -37.08
CA GLU A 570 -12.20 32.80 -36.25
C GLU A 570 -12.80 31.40 -36.42
N THR A 571 -13.40 30.88 -35.36
CA THR A 571 -14.10 29.60 -35.35
C THR A 571 -15.49 29.72 -34.73
N VAL A 572 -16.41 28.84 -35.15
CA VAL A 572 -17.76 28.75 -34.56
C VAL A 572 -17.67 27.97 -33.25
N VAL A 573 -18.22 28.53 -32.19
CA VAL A 573 -18.33 27.90 -30.87
C VAL A 573 -19.76 27.96 -30.36
N PHE A 574 -20.15 26.95 -29.59
CA PHE A 574 -21.44 26.86 -28.91
C PHE A 574 -21.31 27.21 -27.43
N GLU A 575 -22.34 27.83 -26.87
CA GLU A 575 -22.45 28.07 -25.44
C GLU A 575 -22.68 26.73 -24.72
N ASP A 576 -21.88 26.46 -23.70
CA ASP A 576 -22.06 25.31 -22.84
C ASP A 576 -22.88 25.68 -21.60
N LYS A 577 -24.12 25.20 -21.55
CA LYS A 577 -25.10 25.51 -20.49
C LYS A 577 -24.62 25.15 -19.08
N TYR A 578 -23.69 24.19 -18.96
CA TYR A 578 -23.23 23.68 -17.67
C TYR A 578 -22.01 24.40 -17.13
N THR A 579 -21.09 24.82 -17.99
CA THR A 579 -19.83 25.45 -17.57
C THR A 579 -19.80 26.96 -17.77
N SER A 580 -20.88 27.55 -18.30
CA SER A 580 -20.92 28.96 -18.74
C SER A 580 -19.75 29.32 -19.66
N GLY A 581 -19.23 28.31 -20.37
CA GLY A 581 -18.07 28.37 -21.24
C GLY A 581 -18.47 28.23 -22.71
N TRP A 582 -17.47 28.23 -23.57
CA TRP A 582 -17.63 28.01 -25.01
C TRP A 582 -17.04 26.64 -25.37
N LYS A 583 -17.75 25.87 -26.18
CA LYS A 583 -17.31 24.56 -26.67
C LYS A 583 -17.34 24.49 -28.19
N LEU A 584 -16.48 23.66 -28.77
CA LEU A 584 -16.53 23.35 -30.19
C LEU A 584 -17.79 22.52 -30.51
N PRO A 585 -18.33 22.62 -31.74
CA PRO A 585 -19.42 21.76 -32.20
C PRO A 585 -19.02 20.28 -32.09
N GLU A 586 -19.63 19.57 -31.15
CA GLU A 586 -19.36 18.17 -30.83
C GLU A 586 -20.67 17.39 -30.75
N ALA A 587 -20.67 16.21 -31.36
CA ALA A 587 -21.77 15.26 -31.33
C ALA A 587 -21.29 13.90 -30.79
N LYS A 588 -22.06 13.34 -29.84
CA LYS A 588 -21.81 12.00 -29.29
C LYS A 588 -22.44 10.94 -30.20
N ILE A 589 -21.71 9.87 -30.48
CA ILE A 589 -22.18 8.79 -31.35
C ILE A 589 -22.91 7.75 -30.51
N LEU A 590 -24.24 7.87 -30.45
CA LEU A 590 -25.12 6.98 -29.68
C LEU A 590 -25.53 5.72 -30.47
N GLY A 591 -25.20 5.61 -31.75
CA GLY A 591 -25.47 4.41 -32.56
C GLY A 591 -26.90 4.27 -33.09
N VAL A 592 -27.71 5.33 -32.99
CA VAL A 592 -29.06 5.40 -33.59
C VAL A 592 -29.00 5.91 -35.03
N GLU A 593 -27.95 6.65 -35.36
CA GLU A 593 -27.73 7.37 -36.61
C GLU A 593 -26.23 7.31 -36.95
N SER A 594 -25.86 7.60 -38.20
CA SER A 594 -24.46 7.61 -38.61
C SER A 594 -23.69 8.76 -37.94
N PRO A 595 -22.39 8.58 -37.65
CA PRO A 595 -21.56 9.62 -37.01
C PRO A 595 -21.64 10.97 -37.72
N TYR A 596 -21.55 10.95 -39.04
CA TYR A 596 -21.51 12.14 -39.90
C TYR A 596 -22.87 12.84 -39.99
N GLY A 597 -23.98 12.10 -39.93
CA GLY A 597 -25.32 12.69 -39.88
C GLY A 597 -25.55 13.44 -38.57
N VAL A 598 -25.14 12.85 -37.43
CA VAL A 598 -25.34 13.44 -36.09
C VAL A 598 -24.69 14.82 -35.99
N ILE A 599 -23.47 14.99 -36.49
CA ILE A 599 -22.77 16.28 -36.40
C ILE A 599 -23.41 17.34 -37.28
N CYS A 600 -23.87 16.99 -38.48
CA CYS A 600 -24.60 17.90 -39.35
C CYS A 600 -25.92 18.32 -38.72
N ARG A 601 -26.69 17.38 -38.15
CA ARG A 601 -27.93 17.65 -37.43
C ARG A 601 -27.71 18.54 -36.21
N ASN A 602 -26.71 18.21 -35.38
CA ASN A 602 -26.33 19.00 -34.21
C ASN A 602 -25.92 20.42 -34.63
N PHE A 603 -25.09 20.55 -35.67
CA PHE A 603 -24.70 21.85 -36.18
C PHE A 603 -25.90 22.66 -36.68
N HIS A 604 -26.81 22.03 -37.44
CA HIS A 604 -28.02 22.67 -37.95
C HIS A 604 -28.94 23.18 -36.82
N GLU A 605 -29.19 22.33 -35.83
CA GLU A 605 -30.07 22.62 -34.69
C GLU A 605 -29.53 23.77 -33.82
N PHE A 606 -28.23 23.71 -33.46
CA PHE A 606 -27.62 24.68 -32.56
C PHE A 606 -27.17 25.96 -33.26
N ALA A 607 -26.62 25.88 -34.48
CA ALA A 607 -26.09 27.03 -35.20
C ALA A 607 -27.14 27.77 -36.04
N LEU A 608 -28.11 27.06 -36.65
CA LEU A 608 -29.05 27.62 -37.65
C LEU A 608 -30.52 27.67 -37.20
N LYS A 609 -30.90 26.98 -36.10
CA LYS A 609 -32.27 26.97 -35.52
C LYS A 609 -33.33 26.40 -36.47
N ASP A 610 -32.99 25.37 -37.21
CA ASP A 610 -33.91 24.66 -38.08
C ASP A 610 -33.94 23.17 -37.69
N SER A 611 -35.14 22.63 -37.45
CA SER A 611 -35.36 21.28 -36.91
C SER A 611 -35.45 20.20 -37.99
N ASP A 612 -35.46 20.60 -39.26
CA ASP A 612 -35.95 19.74 -40.35
C ASP A 612 -34.80 19.04 -41.11
N PHE A 613 -33.61 18.97 -40.52
CA PHE A 613 -32.50 18.22 -41.09
C PHE A 613 -32.66 16.71 -40.84
N GLU A 614 -33.42 16.05 -41.71
CA GLU A 614 -33.48 14.59 -41.80
C GLU A 614 -32.38 14.04 -42.70
N HIS A 615 -31.63 13.06 -42.20
CA HIS A 615 -30.60 12.36 -42.96
C HIS A 615 -30.81 10.85 -42.91
N GLY A 616 -30.44 10.15 -43.99
CA GLY A 616 -30.53 8.69 -44.05
C GLY A 616 -29.57 7.98 -43.08
N PHE A 617 -29.83 6.70 -42.81
CA PHE A 617 -28.93 5.84 -42.01
C PHE A 617 -27.55 5.63 -42.67
N SER A 618 -27.44 5.84 -43.98
CA SER A 618 -26.23 5.67 -44.80
C SER A 618 -25.53 7.00 -45.11
N PHE A 619 -25.48 7.92 -44.15
CA PHE A 619 -24.80 9.21 -44.36
C PHE A 619 -23.30 9.03 -44.09
N GLU A 620 -22.50 9.11 -45.16
CA GLU A 620 -21.05 8.85 -45.17
C GLU A 620 -20.22 10.13 -45.01
N GLU A 621 -18.89 9.98 -45.04
CA GLU A 621 -17.94 11.09 -44.92
C GLU A 621 -18.14 12.14 -46.03
N GLY A 622 -18.37 11.67 -47.27
CA GLY A 622 -18.60 12.52 -48.44
C GLY A 622 -19.83 13.40 -48.30
N ASP A 623 -20.92 12.85 -47.72
CA ASP A 623 -22.18 13.58 -47.54
C ASP A 623 -22.05 14.72 -46.53
N MET A 624 -21.27 14.52 -45.47
CA MET A 624 -20.94 15.59 -44.52
C MET A 624 -20.10 16.69 -45.17
N ILE A 625 -19.11 16.31 -45.98
CA ILE A 625 -18.29 17.29 -46.70
C ILE A 625 -19.18 18.10 -47.64
N GLU A 626 -20.05 17.44 -48.41
CA GLU A 626 -21.01 18.10 -49.29
C GLU A 626 -21.98 19.00 -48.52
N TYR A 627 -22.47 18.57 -47.36
CA TYR A 627 -23.31 19.39 -46.49
C TYR A 627 -22.62 20.71 -46.10
N PHE A 628 -21.40 20.67 -45.57
CA PHE A 628 -20.68 21.89 -45.20
C PHE A 628 -20.25 22.69 -46.44
N GLU A 629 -19.95 22.04 -47.56
CA GLU A 629 -19.64 22.71 -48.82
C GLU A 629 -20.86 23.43 -49.40
N SER A 630 -22.08 22.91 -49.20
CA SER A 630 -23.32 23.51 -49.71
C SER A 630 -23.50 24.96 -49.25
N PHE A 631 -23.02 25.29 -48.05
CA PHE A 631 -22.98 26.64 -47.51
C PHE A 631 -22.12 27.59 -48.35
N ALA A 632 -21.06 27.08 -48.97
CA ALA A 632 -20.24 27.84 -49.90
C ALA A 632 -20.91 27.98 -51.28
N ARG A 633 -21.59 26.92 -51.76
CA ARG A 633 -22.22 26.88 -53.10
C ARG A 633 -23.51 27.70 -53.18
N ALA A 634 -24.22 27.92 -52.08
CA ALA A 634 -25.52 28.59 -52.04
C ALA A 634 -25.55 30.06 -52.55
N SER A 635 -24.41 30.61 -52.99
CA SER A 635 -24.28 32.01 -53.41
C SER A 635 -23.49 32.24 -54.71
N ILE A 636 -22.87 31.20 -55.30
CA ILE A 636 -21.97 31.35 -56.45
C ILE A 636 -22.56 30.59 -57.64
N SER A 637 -22.97 31.33 -58.68
CA SER A 637 -23.58 30.79 -59.91
C SER A 637 -22.59 30.32 -60.97
N THR A 638 -21.28 30.27 -60.67
CA THR A 638 -20.24 29.97 -61.67
C THR A 638 -19.12 29.09 -61.15
N PHE A 639 -18.53 28.32 -62.09
CA PHE A 639 -17.49 27.29 -62.00
C PHE A 639 -16.12 27.75 -61.43
N GLU A 640 -16.07 28.65 -60.45
CA GLU A 640 -14.82 28.97 -59.74
C GLU A 640 -14.59 28.00 -58.57
N PRO A 641 -13.33 27.63 -58.26
CA PRO A 641 -13.04 26.76 -57.12
C PRO A 641 -13.56 27.44 -55.86
N THR A 642 -14.54 26.79 -55.23
CA THR A 642 -15.04 27.18 -53.91
C THR A 642 -13.82 27.19 -53.00
N GLY A 643 -13.44 28.35 -52.44
CA GLY A 643 -12.35 28.47 -51.46
C GLY A 643 -12.63 27.71 -50.14
N PHE A 644 -13.48 26.69 -50.18
CA PHE A 644 -13.79 25.76 -49.12
C PHE A 644 -12.75 24.63 -49.12
N LYS A 645 -12.25 24.30 -47.94
CA LYS A 645 -11.33 23.18 -47.74
C LYS A 645 -11.83 22.34 -46.57
N SER A 646 -11.91 21.03 -46.76
CA SER A 646 -12.21 20.08 -45.70
C SER A 646 -11.06 19.09 -45.54
N HIS A 647 -10.71 18.73 -44.31
CA HIS A 647 -9.82 17.61 -44.01
C HIS A 647 -10.00 17.12 -42.57
N MET A 648 -9.73 15.83 -42.35
CA MET A 648 -9.66 15.23 -41.02
C MET A 648 -8.36 15.66 -40.34
N VAL A 649 -8.46 16.29 -39.17
CA VAL A 649 -7.32 16.76 -38.38
C VAL A 649 -6.77 15.65 -37.50
N TYR A 650 -7.66 14.92 -36.82
CA TYR A 650 -7.27 13.92 -35.84
C TYR A 650 -8.35 12.87 -35.66
N ARG A 651 -7.93 11.62 -35.41
CA ARG A 651 -8.81 10.54 -35.00
C ARG A 651 -8.10 9.67 -33.97
N GLY A 652 -8.72 9.48 -32.81
CA GLY A 652 -8.14 8.64 -31.75
C GLY A 652 -8.59 9.04 -30.34
N TYR A 653 -7.73 8.73 -29.38
CA TYR A 653 -7.98 8.98 -27.96
C TYR A 653 -8.03 10.47 -27.64
N ILE A 654 -9.03 10.90 -26.88
CA ILE A 654 -9.08 12.23 -26.28
C ILE A 654 -8.92 12.12 -24.76
N ASP A 655 -7.98 12.89 -24.22
CA ASP A 655 -7.77 13.01 -22.78
C ASP A 655 -8.86 13.90 -22.17
N ASP A 656 -9.89 13.28 -21.57
CA ASP A 656 -11.06 13.96 -21.03
C ASP A 656 -11.17 13.76 -19.52
N LEU A 657 -11.69 14.77 -18.81
CA LEU A 657 -11.93 14.72 -17.36
C LEU A 657 -12.86 13.59 -16.92
N ARG A 658 -13.67 13.05 -17.84
CA ARG A 658 -14.61 11.95 -17.59
C ARG A 658 -13.94 10.57 -17.73
N ASN A 659 -12.76 10.48 -18.34
CA ASN A 659 -12.10 9.19 -18.56
C ASN A 659 -11.77 8.50 -17.22
N THR A 660 -11.96 7.19 -17.20
CA THR A 660 -11.65 6.29 -16.10
C THR A 660 -10.72 5.18 -16.58
N ASP A 661 -10.39 4.23 -15.70
CA ASP A 661 -9.65 3.02 -16.05
C ASP A 661 -10.45 2.12 -16.99
N ASN A 662 -11.78 2.24 -17.02
CA ASN A 662 -12.67 1.32 -17.73
C ASN A 662 -13.50 1.98 -18.83
N ALA A 663 -13.60 3.31 -18.88
CA ALA A 663 -14.32 4.03 -19.92
C ALA A 663 -13.53 5.26 -20.34
N TRP A 664 -13.44 5.53 -21.64
CA TRP A 664 -12.69 6.68 -22.17
C TRP A 664 -13.35 7.26 -23.41
N VAL A 665 -12.98 8.49 -23.75
CA VAL A 665 -13.47 9.21 -24.92
C VAL A 665 -12.51 9.04 -26.09
N GLU A 666 -13.08 8.81 -27.27
CA GLU A 666 -12.39 8.88 -28.55
C GLU A 666 -13.14 9.86 -29.44
N ALA A 667 -12.40 10.59 -30.28
CA ALA A 667 -13.00 11.55 -31.18
C ALA A 667 -12.40 11.51 -32.57
N GLU A 668 -13.23 11.89 -33.53
CA GLU A 668 -12.84 12.22 -34.88
C GLU A 668 -13.08 13.71 -35.12
N ILE A 669 -12.04 14.43 -35.54
CA ILE A 669 -12.03 15.88 -35.63
C ILE A 669 -11.84 16.28 -37.08
N TRP A 670 -12.79 17.07 -37.58
CA TRP A 670 -12.81 17.61 -38.93
C TRP A 670 -12.62 19.13 -38.91
N ASN A 671 -11.81 19.65 -39.83
CA ASN A 671 -11.72 21.08 -40.07
C ASN A 671 -12.39 21.42 -41.40
N PHE A 672 -13.33 22.36 -41.34
CA PHE A 672 -14.02 22.95 -42.50
C PHE A 672 -13.62 24.43 -42.57
N HIS A 673 -12.79 24.77 -43.54
CA HIS A 673 -12.25 26.11 -43.70
C HIS A 673 -12.92 26.82 -44.87
N TYR A 674 -13.42 28.03 -44.61
CA TYR A 674 -14.00 28.92 -45.61
C TYR A 674 -13.05 30.07 -45.86
N ASP A 675 -12.44 30.09 -47.04
CA ASP A 675 -11.60 31.22 -47.45
C ASP A 675 -12.47 32.47 -47.69
N SER A 676 -11.79 33.60 -47.58
CA SER A 676 -12.31 34.94 -47.80
C SER A 676 -13.02 35.09 -49.15
N ASN A 677 -14.30 35.49 -49.06
CA ASN A 677 -15.28 35.81 -50.13
C ASN A 677 -16.43 34.81 -50.26
N ILE A 678 -16.43 33.74 -49.46
CA ILE A 678 -17.55 32.80 -49.40
C ILE A 678 -18.52 33.25 -48.31
N PRO A 679 -19.80 33.50 -48.63
CA PRO A 679 -20.79 33.76 -47.61
C PRO A 679 -21.06 32.48 -46.81
N PHE A 680 -21.17 32.64 -45.51
CA PHE A 680 -21.55 31.59 -44.57
C PHE A 680 -22.96 31.91 -44.06
N PRO A 681 -23.84 30.92 -43.82
CA PRO A 681 -25.16 31.15 -43.25
C PRO A 681 -25.09 31.99 -41.98
N ASN A 682 -26.06 32.90 -41.79
CA ASN A 682 -26.10 33.68 -40.57
C ASN A 682 -26.36 32.76 -39.38
N LEU A 683 -25.46 32.82 -38.39
CA LEU A 683 -25.65 32.12 -37.12
C LEU A 683 -26.90 32.65 -36.41
N ARG A 684 -27.50 31.79 -35.59
CA ARG A 684 -28.65 32.11 -34.73
C ARG A 684 -28.39 33.36 -33.89
N GLN A 685 -29.34 34.30 -33.89
CA GLN A 685 -29.24 35.57 -33.15
C GLN A 685 -29.37 35.42 -31.62
N ASP A 686 -29.79 34.24 -31.13
CA ASP A 686 -30.03 33.97 -29.71
C ASP A 686 -28.72 33.83 -28.89
N GLY A 687 -27.54 34.03 -29.51
CA GLY A 687 -26.24 34.02 -28.82
C GLY A 687 -25.68 32.63 -28.48
N VAL A 688 -26.43 31.57 -28.78
CA VAL A 688 -26.03 30.17 -28.52
C VAL A 688 -24.83 29.74 -29.35
N ALA A 689 -24.67 30.28 -30.56
CA ALA A 689 -23.54 30.01 -31.44
C ALA A 689 -22.92 31.33 -31.92
N ILE A 690 -21.61 31.51 -31.76
CA ILE A 690 -20.90 32.72 -32.15
C ILE A 690 -19.59 32.42 -32.87
N TRP A 691 -19.11 33.39 -33.65
CA TRP A 691 -17.74 33.42 -34.13
C TRP A 691 -16.81 33.93 -33.03
N LYS A 692 -15.71 33.23 -32.82
CA LYS A 692 -14.72 33.56 -31.80
C LYS A 692 -13.30 33.39 -32.33
N ASP A 693 -12.42 34.30 -31.94
CA ASP A 693 -11.01 34.27 -32.34
C ASP A 693 -10.32 33.00 -31.82
N VAL A 694 -9.54 32.38 -32.70
CA VAL A 694 -8.68 31.23 -32.38
C VAL A 694 -7.46 31.73 -31.61
N THR A 695 -7.58 31.83 -30.29
CA THR A 695 -6.51 32.24 -29.37
C THR A 695 -6.46 31.35 -28.14
N ASN A 696 -5.34 31.40 -27.41
CA ASN A 696 -5.11 30.67 -26.17
C ASN A 696 -5.86 31.29 -24.96
N SER A 697 -6.47 32.46 -25.15
CA SER A 697 -7.11 33.26 -24.10
C SER A 697 -8.51 32.77 -23.68
N SER A 698 -9.08 31.79 -24.39
CA SER A 698 -10.41 31.30 -24.02
C SER A 698 -10.32 30.46 -22.74
N ARG A 699 -11.19 30.72 -21.75
CA ARG A 699 -11.50 29.82 -20.63
C ARG A 699 -12.15 28.50 -21.10
N GLY A 700 -11.68 27.95 -22.21
CA GLY A 700 -12.11 26.68 -22.79
C GLY A 700 -11.30 25.53 -22.22
N PHE A 701 -11.82 24.31 -22.41
CA PHE A 701 -11.13 23.09 -22.01
C PHE A 701 -9.76 22.97 -22.72
N LEU A 702 -8.72 22.57 -21.97
CA LEU A 702 -7.33 22.39 -22.45
C LEU A 702 -7.23 21.57 -23.75
N ILE A 703 -8.14 20.62 -23.98
CA ILE A 703 -8.24 19.82 -25.20
C ILE A 703 -8.57 20.70 -26.41
N GLN A 704 -9.61 21.53 -26.30
CA GLN A 704 -10.07 22.38 -27.40
C GLN A 704 -8.99 23.39 -27.81
N THR A 705 -8.24 23.93 -26.84
CA THR A 705 -7.09 24.79 -27.15
C THR A 705 -6.00 24.05 -27.92
N SER A 706 -5.78 22.77 -27.64
CA SER A 706 -4.79 21.94 -28.35
C SER A 706 -5.24 21.63 -29.78
N ILE A 707 -6.54 21.35 -29.98
CA ILE A 707 -7.15 21.16 -31.31
C ILE A 707 -7.02 22.45 -32.14
N LEU A 708 -7.39 23.58 -31.54
CA LEU A 708 -7.32 24.89 -32.19
C LEU A 708 -5.89 25.31 -32.52
N ARG A 709 -4.92 24.99 -31.66
CA ARG A 709 -3.49 25.19 -31.93
C ARG A 709 -3.04 24.41 -33.16
N GLU A 710 -3.47 23.16 -33.28
CA GLU A 710 -3.11 22.32 -34.43
C GLU A 710 -3.73 22.83 -35.73
N ILE A 711 -4.99 23.29 -35.67
CA ILE A 711 -5.65 23.92 -36.82
C ILE A 711 -4.96 25.23 -37.22
N ALA A 712 -4.58 26.07 -36.24
CA ALA A 712 -3.82 27.28 -36.50
C ALA A 712 -2.47 26.97 -37.16
N ARG A 713 -1.78 25.90 -36.72
CA ARG A 713 -0.54 25.40 -37.32
C ARG A 713 -0.73 24.95 -38.77
N ILE A 714 -1.81 24.23 -39.07
CA ILE A 714 -2.13 23.76 -40.43
C ILE A 714 -2.34 24.94 -41.39
N HIS A 715 -3.01 25.99 -40.93
CA HIS A 715 -3.30 27.19 -41.73
C HIS A 715 -2.24 28.29 -41.65
N GLN A 716 -1.15 28.09 -40.90
CA GLN A 716 -0.11 29.11 -40.63
C GLN A 716 -0.70 30.41 -40.04
N ALA A 717 -1.70 30.26 -39.19
CA ALA A 717 -2.37 31.36 -38.51
C ALA A 717 -1.70 31.69 -37.17
N PHE A 718 -1.86 32.93 -36.73
CA PHE A 718 -1.40 33.39 -35.41
C PHE A 718 -2.08 32.60 -34.29
N PHE A 719 -1.31 32.15 -33.29
CA PHE A 719 -1.81 31.50 -32.08
C PHE A 719 -0.95 31.94 -30.89
N GLU A 720 -1.60 32.49 -29.86
CA GLU A 720 -0.96 33.08 -28.67
C GLU A 720 -0.37 32.07 -27.68
#